data_AF-G4MCL2-F1
#
_entry.id   AF-G4MCL2-F1
#
_cell.length_a   1.000
_cell.length_b   1.000
_cell.length_c   1.000
_cell.angle_alpha   90.00
_cell.angle_beta   90.00
_cell.angle_gamma   90.00
#
_symmetry.space_group_name_H-M   'P 1'
#
loop_
_entity.id
_entity.type
_entity.pdbx_description
1 polymer ?
#
loop_
_entity_poly.entity_id
_entity_poly.type
_entity_poly.pdbx_seq_one_letter_code
_entity_poly.pdbx_strand_id
1 'polypeptide(L)'
;MSNGKRYSDVLEDNLSDTEVLNFGLSGSGTDQQYLIYREFAQKIEFDAVVISVLVENIQRNVVKHREWADREGAALYVPKPWFELANSGAIALQGVPVPQPFHREADQPAPDAGGLLSKARKMVNGIGPEFRDKVQKLTRFQPLPEYDSADSHAWKLLRAILLHWIAEVKVSVMIAVLPVCQYVEKIASYANVRKRFDELAAECGAPVHHIVDDLWKFGDEERRGFRFRGDVVYDAARASGRRRGHGSLPSTSHWITIMTRYVLGISAFYHDSAAAILKDGEIIAAAQEERFTRKRHDAGFPAGAINNYCLEEAEIDGSDLTAIAFYDDPALTADRIIRSSIAFAPESQAFFTKAVKSFFGVKPYFKEQIREMLACADVPIYFSRHHYSHAASAFFPSPFEEAAVLCVDGVGEWSTTSLAFGSGSKLDILKEIRYPHSLGLLYSAFTFYCGFKVNSGEYKLMGLAPYGKPVYADKIRQHLIDIKADGSFRLNLDYFDFHRGLMLTNDRFHALFGGAPRTPETRIARREMDLAASIQAVTEEVMIKLCHGLKKLTGATRLCLAGGVALNCVANGKILREGIFDEIWIQPAAGDAGGAIGAAYLTDFNVLGGERREVVPQSDSQSGSFIGPAYRDDEILSFMQRQGAVWHKLPEGEEGAKQVASILAQGMEFGPRSLGARSILGDPRAADTQSRMNLKIKFRESFRPFAPIVLKERASDYFDIDVDSPYMLLVAPVKEARRVTPKEVADPEDMLEIVNAVRSDVPAITHVDYSARVQTVTQDVNPRMFSVLRAFDELPGARQHIVQRARRADRVHARGRLSLLHENGDRRASAGGLHPLSRGAGRRRNG
;
A
#
# COMPACT_ATOMS: atom_id res chain seq x y z
N MET A 1 11.83 -16.04 4.20
CA MET A 1 12.31 -16.75 5.38
C MET A 1 12.62 -15.66 6.38
N SER A 2 12.34 -15.85 7.67
CA SER A 2 12.68 -14.92 8.76
C SER A 2 14.07 -14.30 8.60
N ASN A 3 14.27 -13.05 9.01
CA ASN A 3 15.61 -12.44 9.01
C ASN A 3 16.63 -13.27 9.81
N GLY A 4 16.23 -13.91 10.92
CA GLY A 4 17.09 -14.87 11.66
C GLY A 4 17.40 -16.20 10.95
N LYS A 5 17.00 -16.38 9.68
CA LYS A 5 17.40 -17.49 8.80
C LYS A 5 18.10 -17.01 7.53
N ARG A 6 18.49 -15.73 7.46
CA ARG A 6 19.35 -15.24 6.38
C ARG A 6 20.62 -16.06 6.37
N TYR A 7 21.14 -16.35 5.18
CA TYR A 7 22.40 -17.09 5.06
C TYR A 7 23.53 -16.43 5.86
N SER A 8 23.56 -15.09 5.92
CA SER A 8 24.50 -14.34 6.77
C SER A 8 24.31 -14.65 8.25
N ASP A 9 23.10 -14.51 8.75
CA ASP A 9 22.78 -14.59 10.18
C ASP A 9 22.94 -16.05 10.67
N VAL A 10 22.55 -17.03 9.84
CA VAL A 10 22.83 -18.46 10.10
C VAL A 10 24.33 -18.72 10.09
N LEU A 11 25.10 -18.07 9.20
CA LEU A 11 26.54 -18.26 9.14
C LEU A 11 27.25 -17.61 10.35
N GLU A 12 26.80 -16.43 10.80
CA GLU A 12 27.26 -15.76 12.03
C GLU A 12 26.95 -16.61 13.27
N ASP A 13 25.72 -17.15 13.40
CA ASP A 13 25.35 -18.02 14.51
C ASP A 13 26.20 -19.30 14.59
N ASN A 14 26.64 -19.81 13.43
CA ASN A 14 27.52 -20.99 13.35
C ASN A 14 29.02 -20.64 13.48
N LEU A 15 29.39 -19.36 13.35
CA LEU A 15 30.76 -18.87 13.43
C LEU A 15 30.84 -17.77 14.51
N SER A 16 30.92 -18.19 15.77
CA SER A 16 30.77 -17.36 16.97
C SER A 16 31.70 -16.13 17.08
N ASP A 17 32.75 -16.06 16.26
CA ASP A 17 33.73 -14.96 16.21
C ASP A 17 33.82 -14.32 14.81
N THR A 18 32.74 -14.31 14.02
CA THR A 18 32.75 -13.79 12.64
C THR A 18 31.50 -12.96 12.35
N GLU A 19 31.70 -11.73 11.86
CA GLU A 19 30.65 -10.89 11.27
C GLU A 19 30.56 -11.17 9.76
N VAL A 20 29.34 -11.37 9.23
CA VAL A 20 29.06 -11.74 7.85
C VAL A 20 28.25 -10.66 7.16
N LEU A 21 28.92 -9.87 6.33
CA LEU A 21 28.27 -8.84 5.51
C LEU A 21 27.85 -9.39 4.15
N ASN A 22 26.54 -9.56 3.93
CA ASN A 22 26.00 -10.07 2.67
C ASN A 22 25.63 -8.96 1.68
N PHE A 23 26.35 -8.90 0.55
CA PHE A 23 26.09 -7.96 -0.56
C PHE A 23 25.32 -8.57 -1.74
N GLY A 24 24.86 -9.82 -1.61
CA GLY A 24 24.13 -10.53 -2.66
C GLY A 24 22.72 -9.98 -2.87
N LEU A 25 22.41 -9.60 -4.11
CA LEU A 25 21.05 -9.21 -4.51
C LEU A 25 20.38 -10.33 -5.31
N SER A 26 19.19 -10.77 -4.87
CA SER A 26 18.38 -11.75 -5.61
C SER A 26 18.03 -11.24 -7.02
N GLY A 27 18.05 -12.14 -8.01
CA GLY A 27 17.75 -11.79 -9.40
C GLY A 27 18.83 -10.94 -10.09
N SER A 28 20.00 -10.74 -9.48
CA SER A 28 21.17 -10.14 -10.12
C SER A 28 22.10 -11.20 -10.73
N GLY A 29 22.84 -10.82 -11.78
CA GLY A 29 23.92 -11.64 -12.32
C GLY A 29 25.23 -11.39 -11.55
N THR A 30 26.20 -12.28 -11.71
CA THR A 30 27.53 -12.17 -11.08
C THR A 30 28.22 -10.87 -11.48
N ASP A 31 27.98 -10.42 -12.71
CA ASP A 31 28.46 -9.14 -13.24
C ASP A 31 28.00 -7.93 -12.42
N GLN A 32 26.74 -7.92 -11.98
CA GLN A 32 26.19 -6.83 -11.17
C GLN A 32 26.67 -6.89 -9.72
N GLN A 33 26.86 -8.10 -9.18
CA GLN A 33 27.43 -8.26 -7.83
C GLN A 33 28.88 -7.78 -7.78
N TYR A 34 29.66 -7.98 -8.85
CA TYR A 34 31.00 -7.42 -8.95
C TYR A 34 30.99 -5.89 -8.90
N LEU A 35 30.05 -5.22 -9.58
CA LEU A 35 29.91 -3.76 -9.50
C LEU A 35 29.54 -3.29 -8.08
N ILE A 36 28.66 -4.04 -7.40
CA ILE A 36 28.29 -3.77 -6.00
C ILE A 36 29.51 -3.92 -5.09
N TYR A 37 30.35 -4.93 -5.31
CA TYR A 37 31.60 -5.07 -4.56
C TYR A 37 32.50 -3.85 -4.73
N ARG A 38 32.76 -3.42 -5.98
CA ARG A 38 33.63 -2.26 -6.25
C ARG A 38 33.08 -0.96 -5.67
N GLU A 39 31.76 -0.79 -5.72
CA GLU A 39 31.12 0.45 -5.28
C GLU A 39 30.91 0.50 -3.75
N PHE A 40 30.64 -0.63 -3.11
CA PHE A 40 30.25 -0.66 -1.70
C PHE A 40 31.18 -1.53 -0.85
N ALA A 41 31.30 -2.81 -1.17
CA ALA A 41 31.97 -3.76 -0.27
C ALA A 41 33.47 -3.48 -0.12
N GLN A 42 34.16 -3.06 -1.19
CA GLN A 42 35.60 -2.75 -1.15
C GLN A 42 35.95 -1.58 -0.20
N LYS A 43 34.96 -0.79 0.22
CA LYS A 43 35.13 0.34 1.15
C LYS A 43 35.09 -0.08 2.63
N ILE A 44 34.84 -1.36 2.90
CA ILE A 44 34.72 -1.93 4.25
C ILE A 44 35.98 -2.76 4.55
N GLU A 45 36.36 -2.87 5.82
CA GLU A 45 37.43 -3.75 6.26
C GLU A 45 36.88 -5.16 6.48
N PHE A 46 37.52 -6.17 5.90
CA PHE A 46 37.09 -7.57 5.99
C PHE A 46 38.29 -8.52 5.83
N ASP A 47 38.26 -9.66 6.51
CA ASP A 47 39.37 -10.64 6.53
C ASP A 47 39.31 -11.66 5.39
N ALA A 48 38.13 -11.88 4.81
CA ALA A 48 37.91 -12.81 3.71
C ALA A 48 36.70 -12.41 2.86
N VAL A 49 36.66 -12.90 1.61
CA VAL A 49 35.53 -12.73 0.70
C VAL A 49 35.06 -14.08 0.19
N VAL A 50 33.76 -14.35 0.32
CA VAL A 50 33.10 -15.51 -0.29
C VAL A 50 32.29 -15.05 -1.50
N ILE A 51 32.68 -15.49 -2.69
CA ILE A 51 31.96 -15.22 -3.95
C ILE A 51 31.02 -16.40 -4.22
N SER A 52 29.73 -16.23 -3.89
CA SER A 52 28.71 -17.25 -4.11
C SER A 52 28.11 -17.16 -5.52
N VAL A 53 28.49 -18.08 -6.41
CA VAL A 53 28.06 -18.08 -7.81
C VAL A 53 26.93 -19.08 -8.03
N LEU A 54 25.71 -18.59 -8.20
CA LEU A 54 24.60 -19.39 -8.75
C LEU A 54 24.89 -19.70 -10.22
N VAL A 55 24.96 -20.99 -10.55
CA VAL A 55 25.42 -21.44 -11.89
C VAL A 55 24.54 -20.89 -13.03
N GLU A 56 23.26 -20.61 -12.78
CA GLU A 56 22.35 -19.99 -13.75
C GLU A 56 22.72 -18.53 -14.10
N ASN A 57 23.45 -17.82 -13.23
CA ASN A 57 23.86 -16.43 -13.47
C ASN A 57 24.73 -16.27 -14.72
N ILE A 58 25.34 -17.34 -15.24
CA ILE A 58 26.08 -17.32 -16.53
C ILE A 58 25.24 -16.73 -17.66
N GLN A 59 23.92 -16.97 -17.68
CA GLN A 59 23.00 -16.44 -18.67
C GLN A 59 22.68 -14.96 -18.41
N ARG A 60 22.67 -14.53 -17.14
CA ARG A 60 22.37 -13.13 -16.76
C ARG A 60 23.53 -12.18 -17.07
N ASN A 61 24.76 -12.69 -17.12
CA ASN A 61 25.96 -11.90 -17.39
C ASN A 61 26.00 -11.38 -18.84
N VAL A 62 25.44 -12.12 -19.80
CA VAL A 62 25.45 -11.74 -21.23
C VAL A 62 24.29 -10.84 -21.65
N VAL A 63 23.31 -10.65 -20.76
CA VAL A 63 22.10 -9.86 -21.03
C VAL A 63 22.41 -8.37 -20.82
N LYS A 64 22.04 -7.50 -21.78
CA LYS A 64 22.28 -6.03 -21.70
C LYS A 64 21.11 -5.24 -21.09
N HIS A 65 19.94 -5.85 -21.03
CA HIS A 65 18.66 -5.25 -20.63
C HIS A 65 17.74 -6.31 -20.02
N ARG A 66 16.91 -5.95 -19.05
CA ARG A 66 15.89 -6.83 -18.48
C ARG A 66 14.55 -6.55 -19.15
N GLU A 67 13.85 -7.60 -19.53
CA GLU A 67 12.45 -7.46 -19.93
C GLU A 67 11.60 -7.28 -18.67
N TRP A 68 10.77 -6.25 -18.70
CA TRP A 68 9.78 -5.93 -17.68
C TRP A 68 8.44 -5.70 -18.38
N ALA A 69 7.32 -5.94 -17.72
CA ALA A 69 6.03 -5.58 -18.26
C ALA A 69 5.69 -4.15 -17.78
N ASP A 70 5.39 -3.25 -18.70
CA ASP A 70 4.89 -1.93 -18.36
C ASP A 70 3.44 -1.96 -17.87
N ARG A 71 2.89 -0.77 -17.64
CA ARG A 71 1.53 -0.57 -17.12
C ARG A 71 0.42 -1.06 -18.06
N GLU A 72 0.74 -1.35 -19.32
CA GLU A 72 -0.18 -1.83 -20.35
C GLU A 72 0.04 -3.31 -20.70
N GLY A 73 1.00 -3.97 -20.03
CA GLY A 73 1.40 -5.35 -20.30
C GLY A 73 2.32 -5.49 -21.51
N ALA A 74 2.84 -4.39 -22.05
CA ALA A 74 3.82 -4.41 -23.13
C ALA A 74 5.23 -4.59 -22.56
N ALA A 75 6.08 -5.26 -23.34
CA ALA A 75 7.48 -5.50 -22.97
C ALA A 75 8.25 -4.18 -22.96
N LEU A 76 8.67 -3.76 -21.76
CA LEU A 76 9.56 -2.65 -21.47
C LEU A 76 10.95 -3.19 -21.15
N TYR A 77 11.94 -2.77 -21.93
CA TYR A 77 13.31 -3.20 -21.72
C TYR A 77 14.03 -2.18 -20.83
N VAL A 78 14.51 -2.64 -19.68
CA VAL A 78 15.26 -1.84 -18.70
C VAL A 78 16.75 -2.12 -18.88
N PRO A 79 17.54 -1.20 -19.45
CA PRO A 79 18.98 -1.36 -19.60
C PRO A 79 19.66 -1.51 -18.23
N LYS A 80 20.75 -2.27 -18.19
CA LYS A 80 21.68 -2.30 -17.04
C LYS A 80 23.09 -2.01 -17.53
N PRO A 81 24.06 -1.63 -16.67
CA PRO A 81 25.47 -1.71 -17.03
C PRO A 81 25.84 -3.18 -17.35
N TRP A 82 26.72 -3.43 -18.32
CA TRP A 82 27.21 -4.78 -18.63
C TRP A 82 28.70 -4.78 -18.94
N PHE A 83 29.36 -5.92 -18.74
CA PHE A 83 30.76 -6.10 -19.16
C PHE A 83 30.82 -6.70 -20.55
N GLU A 84 31.73 -6.20 -21.38
CA GLU A 84 32.12 -6.83 -22.64
C GLU A 84 33.53 -7.38 -22.53
N LEU A 85 33.73 -8.58 -23.07
CA LEU A 85 35.02 -9.24 -23.11
C LEU A 85 35.77 -8.81 -24.38
N ALA A 86 36.91 -8.14 -24.20
CA ALA A 86 37.81 -7.82 -25.29
C ALA A 86 38.59 -9.06 -25.75
N ASN A 87 39.10 -9.04 -27.00
CA ASN A 87 39.91 -10.14 -27.55
C ASN A 87 41.19 -10.42 -26.75
N SER A 88 41.65 -9.47 -25.93
CA SER A 88 42.79 -9.60 -25.01
C SER A 88 42.45 -10.33 -23.70
N GLY A 89 41.18 -10.68 -23.46
CA GLY A 89 40.71 -11.26 -22.19
C GLY A 89 40.34 -10.23 -21.12
N ALA A 90 40.59 -8.94 -21.35
CA ALA A 90 40.17 -7.86 -20.45
C ALA A 90 38.66 -7.61 -20.56
N ILE A 91 38.03 -7.24 -19.44
CA ILE A 91 36.62 -6.80 -19.42
C ILE A 91 36.52 -5.27 -19.40
N ALA A 92 35.57 -4.73 -20.16
CA ALA A 92 35.25 -3.30 -20.16
C ALA A 92 33.78 -3.08 -19.78
N LEU A 93 33.52 -2.16 -18.84
CA LEU A 93 32.17 -1.79 -18.44
C LEU A 93 31.53 -0.88 -19.50
N GLN A 94 30.35 -1.26 -19.96
CA GLN A 94 29.55 -0.56 -20.96
C GLN A 94 28.19 -0.17 -20.40
N GLY A 95 27.50 0.75 -21.08
CA GLY A 95 26.15 1.20 -20.69
C GLY A 95 26.14 2.11 -19.47
N VAL A 96 27.19 2.91 -19.27
CA VAL A 96 27.28 3.92 -18.21
C VAL A 96 27.49 5.30 -18.85
N PRO A 97 26.61 6.31 -18.59
CA PRO A 97 25.41 6.24 -17.74
C PRO A 97 24.34 5.30 -18.32
N VAL A 98 23.54 4.69 -17.44
CA VAL A 98 22.50 3.72 -17.83
C VAL A 98 21.43 4.40 -18.69
N PRO A 99 21.16 3.92 -19.92
CA PRO A 99 20.13 4.49 -20.78
C PRO A 99 18.73 4.38 -20.17
N GLN A 100 17.81 5.24 -20.62
CA GLN A 100 16.40 5.19 -20.20
C GLN A 100 15.72 3.88 -20.69
N PRO A 101 14.76 3.34 -19.94
CA PRO A 101 13.93 2.22 -20.39
C PRO A 101 13.23 2.51 -21.72
N PHE A 102 13.07 1.50 -22.57
CA PHE A 102 12.48 1.66 -23.90
C PHE A 102 11.57 0.49 -24.31
N HIS A 103 10.60 0.78 -25.17
CA HIS A 103 9.76 -0.21 -25.84
C HIS A 103 10.42 -0.65 -27.14
N ARG A 104 10.25 -1.92 -27.51
CA ARG A 104 10.81 -2.46 -28.75
C ARG A 104 10.06 -1.91 -29.98
N GLU A 105 10.77 -1.30 -30.91
CA GLU A 105 10.24 -0.94 -32.23
C GLU A 105 10.07 -2.20 -33.10
N ALA A 106 9.02 -2.22 -33.93
CA ALA A 106 8.58 -3.42 -34.67
C ALA A 106 9.65 -4.04 -35.60
N ASP A 107 10.66 -3.27 -36.01
CA ASP A 107 11.70 -3.70 -36.96
C ASP A 107 13.05 -4.07 -36.31
N GLN A 108 13.19 -4.00 -34.98
CA GLN A 108 14.42 -4.43 -34.32
C GLN A 108 14.41 -5.95 -34.08
N PRO A 109 15.46 -6.71 -34.47
CA PRO A 109 15.55 -8.14 -34.24
C PRO A 109 15.45 -8.44 -32.74
N ALA A 110 14.79 -9.56 -32.40
CA ALA A 110 14.60 -9.93 -31.00
C ALA A 110 15.97 -10.15 -30.37
N PRO A 111 16.24 -9.59 -29.18
CA PRO A 111 17.38 -10.05 -28.40
C PRO A 111 17.22 -11.55 -28.22
N ASP A 112 18.31 -12.30 -28.40
CA ASP A 112 18.35 -13.76 -28.44
C ASP A 112 17.73 -14.37 -27.17
N ALA A 113 16.42 -14.60 -27.22
CA ALA A 113 15.63 -15.27 -26.19
C ALA A 113 15.87 -16.77 -26.31
N GLY A 114 17.12 -17.19 -26.10
CA GLY A 114 17.54 -18.58 -25.93
C GLY A 114 16.95 -19.54 -26.97
N GLY A 115 17.29 -19.37 -28.25
CA GLY A 115 17.24 -20.37 -29.33
C GLY A 115 16.15 -21.46 -29.32
N LEU A 116 16.47 -22.60 -29.97
CA LEU A 116 15.59 -23.79 -30.08
C LEU A 116 15.11 -24.35 -28.73
N LEU A 117 15.80 -24.01 -27.64
CA LEU A 117 15.57 -24.52 -26.29
C LEU A 117 14.29 -23.99 -25.64
N SER A 118 13.88 -22.75 -25.92
CA SER A 118 12.61 -22.19 -25.39
C SER A 118 11.38 -22.94 -25.91
N LYS A 119 11.41 -23.36 -27.18
CA LYS A 119 10.36 -24.15 -27.82
C LYS A 119 10.34 -25.59 -27.31
N ALA A 120 11.51 -26.21 -27.12
CA ALA A 120 11.62 -27.53 -26.49
C ALA A 120 11.12 -27.51 -25.02
N ARG A 121 11.44 -26.45 -24.25
CA ARG A 121 10.96 -26.22 -22.87
C ARG A 121 9.44 -26.21 -22.78
N LYS A 122 8.76 -25.50 -23.69
CA LYS A 122 7.28 -25.44 -23.76
C LYS A 122 6.65 -26.80 -24.06
N MET A 123 7.30 -27.62 -24.89
CA MET A 123 6.79 -28.93 -25.30
C MET A 123 6.92 -29.97 -24.17
N VAL A 124 7.99 -29.90 -23.37
CA VAL A 124 8.24 -30.80 -22.22
C VAL A 124 7.41 -30.41 -20.99
N ASN A 125 7.06 -29.14 -20.83
CA ASN A 125 6.25 -28.62 -19.72
C ASN A 125 4.78 -29.12 -19.71
N GLY A 126 4.28 -29.74 -20.80
CA GLY A 126 2.92 -30.26 -20.87
C GLY A 126 2.73 -31.68 -20.32
N ILE A 127 3.79 -32.34 -19.86
CA ILE A 127 3.78 -33.77 -19.48
C ILE A 127 4.12 -33.89 -17.99
N GLY A 128 3.32 -34.68 -17.24
CA GLY A 128 3.38 -34.74 -15.78
C GLY A 128 4.76 -35.09 -15.17
N PRO A 129 5.01 -34.71 -13.90
CA PRO A 129 6.36 -34.66 -13.31
C PRO A 129 7.10 -35.99 -13.25
N GLU A 130 6.42 -37.11 -12.97
CA GLU A 130 7.07 -38.43 -12.93
C GLU A 130 7.51 -38.94 -14.32
N PHE A 131 6.77 -38.56 -15.36
CA PHE A 131 7.13 -38.89 -16.74
C PHE A 131 8.20 -37.94 -17.27
N ARG A 132 8.16 -36.67 -16.87
CA ARG A 132 9.16 -35.65 -17.19
C ARG A 132 10.55 -36.00 -16.65
N ASP A 133 10.65 -36.45 -15.41
CA ASP A 133 11.94 -36.84 -14.81
C ASP A 133 12.55 -38.05 -15.53
N LYS A 134 11.71 -39.03 -15.94
CA LYS A 134 12.14 -40.18 -16.75
C LYS A 134 12.58 -39.76 -18.15
N VAL A 135 11.82 -38.89 -18.83
CA VAL A 135 12.15 -38.38 -20.16
C VAL A 135 13.44 -37.55 -20.13
N GLN A 136 13.62 -36.68 -19.14
CA GLN A 136 14.82 -35.84 -19.02
C GLN A 136 16.09 -36.64 -18.70
N LYS A 137 15.97 -37.70 -17.89
CA LYS A 137 17.06 -38.67 -17.66
C LYS A 137 17.37 -39.48 -18.94
N LEU A 138 16.35 -39.85 -19.72
CA LEU A 138 16.51 -40.58 -20.98
C LEU A 138 17.11 -39.71 -22.10
N THR A 139 16.82 -38.40 -22.12
CA THR A 139 17.29 -37.44 -23.14
C THR A 139 18.63 -36.77 -22.83
N ARG A 140 19.27 -37.11 -21.70
CA ARG A 140 20.52 -36.48 -21.22
C ARG A 140 20.40 -34.94 -21.16
N PHE A 141 19.28 -34.44 -20.64
CA PHE A 141 19.02 -33.01 -20.56
C PHE A 141 20.10 -32.27 -19.73
N GLN A 142 20.70 -31.24 -20.31
CA GLN A 142 21.67 -30.35 -19.66
C GLN A 142 21.04 -28.94 -19.56
N PRO A 143 20.72 -28.44 -18.35
CA PRO A 143 20.03 -27.15 -18.20
C PRO A 143 20.89 -25.94 -18.58
N LEU A 144 22.22 -26.05 -18.48
CA LEU A 144 23.17 -24.96 -18.72
C LEU A 144 24.32 -25.43 -19.64
N PRO A 145 24.06 -25.58 -20.96
CA PRO A 145 25.08 -26.05 -21.92
C PRO A 145 26.26 -25.08 -22.07
N GLU A 146 26.14 -23.84 -21.58
CA GLU A 146 27.21 -22.83 -21.62
C GLU A 146 28.47 -23.28 -20.86
N TYR A 147 28.35 -24.24 -19.94
CA TYR A 147 29.48 -24.85 -19.23
C TYR A 147 30.13 -26.02 -19.96
N ASP A 148 29.51 -26.56 -21.02
CA ASP A 148 29.99 -27.76 -21.73
C ASP A 148 31.28 -27.48 -22.53
N SER A 149 31.54 -26.22 -22.88
CA SER A 149 32.73 -25.78 -23.60
C SER A 149 33.45 -24.66 -22.86
N ALA A 150 34.77 -24.80 -22.71
CA ALA A 150 35.65 -23.73 -22.23
C ALA A 150 35.64 -22.50 -23.16
N ASP A 151 35.21 -22.68 -24.41
CA ASP A 151 35.17 -21.63 -25.43
C ASP A 151 33.86 -20.86 -25.50
N SER A 152 32.85 -21.28 -24.72
CA SER A 152 31.57 -20.59 -24.62
C SER A 152 31.76 -19.11 -24.24
N HIS A 153 31.14 -18.20 -24.98
CA HIS A 153 31.23 -16.77 -24.72
C HIS A 153 30.76 -16.41 -23.31
N ALA A 154 29.65 -17.01 -22.86
CA ALA A 154 29.09 -16.75 -21.54
C ALA A 154 30.01 -17.25 -20.41
N TRP A 155 30.68 -18.40 -20.60
CA TRP A 155 31.68 -18.89 -19.66
C TRP A 155 32.93 -18.01 -19.66
N LYS A 156 33.47 -17.65 -20.83
CA LYS A 156 34.63 -16.75 -20.96
C LYS A 156 34.38 -15.42 -20.25
N LEU A 157 33.18 -14.85 -20.41
CA LEU A 157 32.79 -13.61 -19.73
C LEU A 157 32.68 -13.80 -18.21
N LEU A 158 31.97 -14.84 -17.73
CA LEU A 158 31.87 -15.14 -16.30
C LEU A 158 33.25 -15.37 -15.67
N ARG A 159 34.11 -16.17 -16.32
CA ARG A 159 35.49 -16.42 -15.90
C ARG A 159 36.29 -15.13 -15.81
N ALA A 160 36.23 -14.27 -16.83
CA ALA A 160 36.96 -13.02 -16.81
C ALA A 160 36.48 -12.08 -15.68
N ILE A 161 35.17 -11.99 -15.44
CA ILE A 161 34.60 -11.23 -14.31
C ILE A 161 35.15 -11.76 -12.98
N LEU A 162 35.14 -13.08 -12.77
CA LEU A 162 35.64 -13.69 -11.54
C LEU A 162 37.15 -13.46 -11.36
N LEU A 163 37.96 -13.63 -12.41
CA LEU A 163 39.40 -13.36 -12.36
C LEU A 163 39.71 -11.91 -12.02
N HIS A 164 39.00 -10.96 -12.63
CA HIS A 164 39.13 -9.54 -12.31
C HIS A 164 38.71 -9.25 -10.86
N TRP A 165 37.59 -9.84 -10.42
CA TRP A 165 37.12 -9.66 -9.05
C TRP A 165 38.14 -10.19 -8.04
N ILE A 166 38.63 -11.41 -8.21
CA ILE A 166 39.63 -12.02 -7.33
C ILE A 166 40.91 -11.18 -7.29
N ALA A 167 41.39 -10.68 -8.44
CA ALA A 167 42.57 -9.84 -8.51
C ALA A 167 42.42 -8.47 -7.81
N GLU A 168 41.18 -7.94 -7.70
CA GLU A 168 40.90 -6.69 -6.99
C GLU A 168 40.70 -6.87 -5.47
N VAL A 169 40.49 -8.10 -4.99
CA VAL A 169 40.35 -8.39 -3.55
C VAL A 169 41.74 -8.54 -2.93
N LYS A 170 41.97 -7.83 -1.83
CA LYS A 170 43.28 -7.79 -1.14
C LYS A 170 43.46 -8.82 -0.03
N VAL A 171 42.41 -9.61 0.24
CA VAL A 171 42.37 -10.63 1.28
C VAL A 171 42.01 -11.98 0.67
N SER A 172 41.92 -13.02 1.50
CA SER A 172 41.60 -14.37 1.04
C SER A 172 40.23 -14.42 0.36
N VAL A 173 40.16 -15.02 -0.83
CA VAL A 173 38.91 -15.22 -1.59
C VAL A 173 38.58 -16.70 -1.67
N MET A 174 37.31 -17.03 -1.47
CA MET A 174 36.74 -18.37 -1.71
C MET A 174 35.58 -18.27 -2.69
N ILE A 175 35.46 -19.21 -3.61
CA ILE A 175 34.34 -19.29 -4.54
C ILE A 175 33.40 -20.42 -4.08
N ALA A 176 32.15 -20.09 -3.77
CA ALA A 176 31.12 -21.07 -3.45
C ALA A 176 30.19 -21.26 -4.66
N VAL A 177 30.21 -22.43 -5.29
CA VAL A 177 29.40 -22.70 -6.49
C VAL A 177 28.04 -23.28 -6.09
N LEU A 178 26.99 -22.50 -6.33
CA LEU A 178 25.61 -22.84 -6.00
C LEU A 178 24.93 -23.54 -7.19
N PRO A 179 24.53 -24.83 -7.07
CA PRO A 179 23.90 -25.58 -8.15
C PRO A 179 22.42 -25.21 -8.34
N VAL A 180 21.87 -25.47 -9.53
CA VAL A 180 20.42 -25.54 -9.75
C VAL A 180 19.88 -26.92 -9.35
N CYS A 181 18.57 -27.03 -9.09
CA CYS A 181 17.94 -28.23 -8.55
C CYS A 181 18.16 -29.49 -9.41
N GLN A 182 18.26 -29.35 -10.74
CA GLN A 182 18.50 -30.48 -11.64
C GLN A 182 19.85 -31.18 -11.37
N TYR A 183 20.85 -30.45 -10.87
CA TYR A 183 22.14 -31.02 -10.47
C TYR A 183 22.07 -31.65 -9.07
N VAL A 184 21.40 -30.98 -8.13
CA VAL A 184 21.21 -31.51 -6.76
C VAL A 184 20.49 -32.87 -6.79
N GLU A 185 19.49 -33.02 -7.65
CA GLU A 185 18.71 -34.25 -7.79
C GLU A 185 19.31 -35.28 -8.74
N LYS A 186 20.48 -35.01 -9.31
CA LYS A 186 21.15 -35.88 -10.30
C LYS A 186 20.24 -36.17 -11.51
N ILE A 187 19.44 -35.19 -11.93
CA ILE A 187 18.66 -35.22 -13.17
C ILE A 187 19.56 -34.85 -14.35
N ALA A 188 20.52 -33.94 -14.13
CA ALA A 188 21.54 -33.53 -15.10
C ALA A 188 22.95 -33.74 -14.54
N SER A 189 23.95 -33.84 -15.43
CA SER A 189 25.36 -34.01 -15.03
C SER A 189 26.00 -32.69 -14.63
N TYR A 190 26.51 -32.61 -13.41
CA TYR A 190 27.27 -31.46 -12.89
C TYR A 190 28.75 -31.47 -13.31
N ALA A 191 29.21 -32.51 -14.04
CA ALA A 191 30.63 -32.72 -14.32
C ALA A 191 31.29 -31.55 -15.07
N ASN A 192 30.59 -30.94 -16.02
CA ASN A 192 31.13 -29.82 -16.79
C ASN A 192 31.23 -28.55 -15.96
N VAL A 193 30.22 -28.25 -15.13
CA VAL A 193 30.28 -27.12 -14.18
C VAL A 193 31.46 -27.28 -13.23
N ARG A 194 31.61 -28.47 -12.62
CA ARG A 194 32.75 -28.80 -11.76
C ARG A 194 34.07 -28.55 -12.48
N LYS A 195 34.26 -29.17 -13.65
CA LYS A 195 35.48 -29.03 -14.44
C LYS A 195 35.82 -27.56 -14.74
N ARG A 196 34.83 -26.74 -15.11
CA ARG A 196 35.04 -25.31 -15.41
C ARG A 196 35.55 -24.53 -14.19
N PHE A 197 34.96 -24.74 -13.02
CA PHE A 197 35.35 -24.05 -11.79
C PHE A 197 36.63 -24.63 -11.16
N ASP A 198 36.90 -25.93 -11.27
CA ASP A 198 38.18 -26.53 -10.86
C ASP A 198 39.36 -25.96 -11.67
N GLU A 199 39.18 -25.80 -13.00
CA GLU A 199 40.17 -25.15 -13.85
C GLU A 199 40.36 -23.67 -13.48
N LEU A 200 39.28 -22.96 -13.13
CA LEU A 200 39.37 -21.58 -12.62
C LEU A 200 40.15 -21.53 -11.30
N ALA A 201 39.90 -22.47 -10.37
CA ALA A 201 40.61 -22.57 -9.10
C ALA A 201 42.12 -22.76 -9.32
N ALA A 202 42.49 -23.68 -10.22
CA ALA A 202 43.88 -23.95 -10.58
C ALA A 202 44.58 -22.72 -11.19
N GLU A 203 43.84 -21.87 -11.90
CA GLU A 203 44.37 -20.66 -12.53
C GLU A 203 44.55 -19.50 -11.55
N CYS A 204 43.55 -19.22 -10.70
CA CYS A 204 43.56 -18.04 -9.83
C CYS A 204 44.09 -18.32 -8.41
N GLY A 205 44.25 -19.60 -8.05
CA GLY A 205 44.67 -20.02 -6.71
C GLY A 205 43.61 -19.86 -5.62
N ALA A 206 42.42 -19.33 -5.92
CA ALA A 206 41.33 -19.22 -4.97
C ALA A 206 40.64 -20.58 -4.75
N PRO A 207 40.41 -21.03 -3.50
CA PRO A 207 39.67 -22.26 -3.24
C PRO A 207 38.24 -22.18 -3.79
N VAL A 208 37.84 -23.23 -4.51
CA VAL A 208 36.47 -23.45 -5.00
C VAL A 208 35.81 -24.53 -4.15
N HIS A 209 34.63 -24.21 -3.64
CA HIS A 209 33.77 -25.17 -2.95
C HIS A 209 32.50 -25.43 -3.74
N HIS A 210 32.25 -26.70 -4.03
CA HIS A 210 31.08 -27.15 -4.74
C HIS A 210 29.99 -27.56 -3.76
N ILE A 211 29.01 -26.68 -3.52
CA ILE A 211 27.92 -26.90 -2.55
C ILE A 211 27.12 -28.18 -2.87
N VAL A 212 27.12 -28.62 -4.12
CA VAL A 212 26.48 -29.89 -4.51
C VAL A 212 27.07 -31.10 -3.77
N ASP A 213 28.35 -31.06 -3.37
CA ASP A 213 29.00 -32.16 -2.65
C ASP A 213 28.43 -32.33 -1.24
N ASP A 214 28.05 -31.23 -0.59
CA ASP A 214 27.37 -31.26 0.70
C ASP A 214 25.91 -31.71 0.52
N LEU A 215 25.23 -31.18 -0.48
CA LEU A 215 23.83 -31.52 -0.75
C LEU A 215 23.64 -33.00 -1.14
N TRP A 216 24.62 -33.61 -1.81
CA TRP A 216 24.59 -35.03 -2.16
C TRP A 216 24.84 -35.99 -1.00
N LYS A 217 25.21 -35.49 0.19
CA LYS A 217 25.27 -36.29 1.42
C LYS A 217 23.87 -36.67 1.94
N PHE A 218 22.84 -35.91 1.55
CA PHE A 218 21.45 -36.13 1.95
C PHE A 218 20.74 -37.18 1.07
N GLY A 219 19.70 -37.82 1.65
CA GLY A 219 18.87 -38.81 0.95
C GLY A 219 18.13 -38.23 -0.26
N ASP A 220 17.63 -39.10 -1.16
CA ASP A 220 16.89 -38.66 -2.36
C ASP A 220 15.64 -37.83 -2.02
N GLU A 221 14.97 -38.11 -0.90
CA GLU A 221 13.77 -37.40 -0.46
C GLU A 221 14.10 -36.03 0.14
N GLU A 222 15.13 -35.95 1.00
CA GLU A 222 15.62 -34.69 1.58
C GLU A 222 16.18 -33.76 0.49
N ARG A 223 16.87 -34.31 -0.52
CA ARG A 223 17.36 -33.52 -1.67
C ARG A 223 16.25 -32.85 -2.46
N ARG A 224 15.07 -33.48 -2.55
CA ARG A 224 13.88 -32.85 -3.16
C ARG A 224 13.30 -31.75 -2.27
N GLY A 225 13.57 -31.78 -0.97
CA GLY A 225 13.25 -30.73 0.00
C GLY A 225 14.05 -29.45 -0.21
N PHE A 226 15.25 -29.52 -0.80
CA PHE A 226 16.06 -28.34 -1.16
C PHE A 226 15.58 -27.61 -2.43
N ARG A 227 14.43 -27.99 -3.00
CA ARG A 227 13.81 -27.22 -4.09
C ARG A 227 13.31 -25.89 -3.56
N PHE A 228 13.81 -24.77 -4.09
CA PHE A 228 13.17 -23.47 -3.90
C PHE A 228 11.76 -23.53 -4.51
N ARG A 229 10.71 -23.43 -3.67
CA ARG A 229 9.32 -23.26 -4.13
C ARG A 229 9.19 -21.84 -4.71
N GLY A 230 9.65 -21.64 -5.94
CA GLY A 230 9.70 -20.33 -6.59
C GLY A 230 10.75 -20.17 -7.70
N ASP A 231 11.59 -21.18 -7.98
CA ASP A 231 12.47 -21.11 -9.14
C ASP A 231 11.64 -21.14 -10.43
N VAL A 232 11.79 -20.09 -11.26
CA VAL A 232 10.92 -19.67 -12.39
C VAL A 232 10.90 -20.66 -13.58
N VAL A 233 11.34 -21.90 -13.37
CA VAL A 233 11.49 -22.91 -14.42
C VAL A 233 10.47 -24.05 -14.31
N TYR A 234 9.69 -24.19 -13.23
CA TYR A 234 8.98 -25.47 -12.99
C TYR A 234 7.52 -25.49 -12.50
N ASP A 235 6.76 -24.40 -12.44
CA ASP A 235 5.35 -24.46 -12.02
C ASP A 235 4.33 -24.22 -13.15
N ALA A 236 4.32 -25.12 -14.13
CA ALA A 236 3.21 -25.24 -15.10
C ALA A 236 2.56 -26.63 -15.11
N ALA A 237 2.99 -27.58 -14.26
CA ALA A 237 2.59 -28.98 -14.40
C ALA A 237 2.38 -29.71 -13.06
N ARG A 238 1.41 -29.26 -12.27
CA ARG A 238 0.69 -30.15 -11.33
C ARG A 238 -0.80 -29.86 -11.16
N ALA A 239 -1.38 -29.15 -12.12
CA ALA A 239 -2.84 -29.12 -12.34
C ALA A 239 -3.29 -30.33 -13.17
N SER A 240 -3.26 -31.54 -12.61
CA SER A 240 -4.14 -32.64 -13.07
C SER A 240 -4.13 -33.78 -12.05
N GLY A 241 -5.30 -34.02 -11.46
CA GLY A 241 -5.45 -34.88 -10.29
C GLY A 241 -5.44 -36.38 -10.55
N ARG A 242 -5.31 -37.14 -9.45
CA ARG A 242 -6.04 -38.39 -9.20
C ARG A 242 -5.97 -38.77 -7.72
N ARG A 243 -7.15 -38.86 -7.10
CA ARG A 243 -7.40 -39.52 -5.81
C ARG A 243 -7.01 -40.99 -5.88
N ARG A 244 -6.42 -41.54 -4.83
CA ARG A 244 -6.66 -42.90 -4.31
C ARG A 244 -6.28 -42.95 -2.83
N GLY A 245 -7.10 -43.62 -2.03
CA GLY A 245 -7.11 -43.50 -0.57
C GLY A 245 -6.62 -44.72 0.21
N HIS A 246 -6.72 -44.53 1.53
CA HIS A 246 -6.77 -45.47 2.66
C HIS A 246 -5.48 -46.16 3.14
N GLY A 247 -5.17 -45.89 4.41
CA GLY A 247 -4.28 -46.65 5.30
C GLY A 247 -4.26 -45.98 6.67
N SER A 248 -4.89 -46.60 7.66
CA SER A 248 -5.15 -46.11 9.02
C SER A 248 -3.95 -46.27 10.00
N LEU A 249 -3.67 -45.20 10.77
CA LEU A 249 -3.35 -45.09 12.22
C LEU A 249 -2.20 -45.96 12.84
N PRO A 250 -1.44 -45.46 13.84
CA PRO A 250 -1.96 -45.32 15.20
C PRO A 250 -1.67 -44.01 15.94
N SER A 251 -2.42 -43.91 17.03
CA SER A 251 -2.72 -42.79 17.91
C SER A 251 -1.62 -42.40 18.90
N THR A 252 -1.94 -41.30 19.60
CA THR A 252 -1.49 -40.85 20.93
C THR A 252 -0.13 -40.17 21.03
N SER A 253 -0.15 -38.84 21.02
CA SER A 253 0.12 -38.01 22.21
C SER A 253 -0.31 -36.57 21.94
N HIS A 254 -1.32 -36.10 22.67
CA HIS A 254 -1.78 -34.71 22.67
C HIS A 254 -0.69 -33.79 23.23
N TRP A 255 0.02 -33.10 22.34
CA TRP A 255 0.55 -31.77 22.62
C TRP A 255 -0.16 -30.86 21.62
N ILE A 256 -1.13 -30.08 22.10
CA ILE A 256 -1.65 -28.95 21.32
C ILE A 256 -0.52 -27.93 21.33
N THR A 257 0.41 -28.07 20.40
CA THR A 257 1.22 -26.93 19.97
C THR A 257 0.22 -25.98 19.34
N ILE A 258 -0.11 -24.88 20.03
CA ILE A 258 -0.88 -23.79 19.43
C ILE A 258 0.00 -23.27 18.28
N MET A 259 -0.27 -23.76 17.07
CA MET A 259 0.40 -23.24 15.87
C MET A 259 -0.06 -21.80 15.72
N THR A 260 0.88 -20.87 15.87
CA THR A 260 0.68 -19.43 15.59
C THR A 260 0.00 -19.26 14.24
N ARG A 261 -1.14 -18.57 14.21
CA ARG A 261 -1.93 -18.35 13.00
C ARG A 261 -1.56 -17.04 12.35
N TYR A 262 -1.20 -17.10 11.07
CA TYR A 262 -0.96 -15.91 10.24
C TYR A 262 -2.01 -15.82 9.14
N VAL A 263 -2.75 -14.71 9.10
CA VAL A 263 -3.80 -14.49 8.09
C VAL A 263 -3.49 -13.23 7.30
N LEU A 264 -3.28 -13.39 5.98
CA LEU A 264 -3.05 -12.28 5.07
C LEU A 264 -4.35 -11.84 4.41
N GLY A 265 -4.81 -10.63 4.70
CA GLY A 265 -5.92 -9.97 4.03
C GLY A 265 -5.46 -9.13 2.84
N ILE A 266 -6.21 -9.20 1.74
CA ILE A 266 -5.91 -8.52 0.48
C ILE A 266 -7.14 -7.75 -0.02
N SER A 267 -6.93 -6.48 -0.34
CA SER A 267 -7.85 -5.62 -1.08
C SER A 267 -7.19 -5.16 -2.37
N ALA A 268 -7.81 -5.41 -3.53
CA ALA A 268 -7.19 -5.14 -4.83
C ALA A 268 -8.20 -5.10 -6.00
N PHE A 269 -7.74 -4.69 -7.18
CA PHE A 269 -8.45 -4.73 -8.46
C PHE A 269 -9.67 -3.81 -8.61
N TYR A 270 -9.77 -2.79 -7.76
CA TYR A 270 -10.76 -1.72 -7.89
C TYR A 270 -10.10 -0.34 -7.76
N HIS A 271 -9.75 0.07 -6.54
CA HIS A 271 -8.90 1.20 -6.20
C HIS A 271 -8.43 1.06 -4.74
N ASP A 272 -7.40 1.81 -4.35
CA ASP A 272 -6.87 1.80 -2.97
C ASP A 272 -6.40 0.41 -2.48
N SER A 273 -5.75 -0.34 -3.37
CA SER A 273 -5.26 -1.70 -3.07
C SER A 273 -4.35 -1.69 -1.85
N ALA A 274 -4.52 -2.70 -1.00
CA ALA A 274 -3.87 -2.79 0.29
C ALA A 274 -3.71 -4.25 0.73
N ALA A 275 -2.78 -4.46 1.65
CA ALA A 275 -2.61 -5.72 2.36
C ALA A 275 -2.54 -5.47 3.85
N ALA A 276 -3.00 -6.45 4.62
CA ALA A 276 -2.91 -6.48 6.07
C ALA A 276 -2.61 -7.90 6.54
N ILE A 277 -1.81 -8.06 7.58
CA ILE A 277 -1.50 -9.36 8.15
C ILE A 277 -1.87 -9.39 9.63
N LEU A 278 -2.56 -10.46 10.01
CA LEU A 278 -2.87 -10.77 11.40
C LEU A 278 -1.98 -11.90 11.91
N LYS A 279 -1.60 -11.81 13.19
CA LYS A 279 -0.98 -12.89 13.95
C LYS A 279 -1.84 -13.17 15.18
N ASP A 280 -2.49 -14.34 15.21
CA ASP A 280 -3.38 -14.73 16.31
C ASP A 280 -4.39 -13.63 16.69
N GLY A 281 -5.06 -13.07 15.68
CA GLY A 281 -6.06 -12.01 15.83
C GLY A 281 -5.51 -10.59 16.07
N GLU A 282 -4.19 -10.38 16.08
CA GLU A 282 -3.56 -9.06 16.22
C GLU A 282 -3.07 -8.52 14.88
N ILE A 283 -3.31 -7.24 14.60
CA ILE A 283 -2.78 -6.57 13.41
C ILE A 283 -1.29 -6.32 13.61
N ILE A 284 -0.47 -7.03 12.84
CA ILE A 284 0.99 -6.82 12.85
C ILE A 284 1.38 -5.74 11.85
N ALA A 285 0.80 -5.78 10.66
CA ALA A 285 1.14 -4.84 9.60
C ALA A 285 -0.05 -4.60 8.66
N ALA A 286 -0.18 -3.37 8.16
CA ALA A 286 -1.03 -3.06 7.03
C ALA A 286 -0.47 -1.90 6.20
N ALA A 287 -0.55 -2.00 4.87
CA ALA A 287 -0.08 -0.94 3.99
C ALA A 287 -0.88 -0.87 2.68
N GLN A 288 -0.99 0.34 2.12
CA GLN A 288 -1.58 0.58 0.81
C GLN A 288 -0.51 0.53 -0.28
N GLU A 289 -0.82 -0.08 -1.41
CA GLU A 289 0.11 -0.28 -2.53
C GLU A 289 0.59 1.04 -3.14
N GLU A 290 -0.25 2.08 -3.15
CA GLU A 290 0.11 3.41 -3.65
C GLU A 290 1.32 4.02 -2.91
N ARG A 291 1.62 3.57 -1.69
CA ARG A 291 2.80 4.00 -0.91
C ARG A 291 4.10 3.39 -1.47
N PHE A 292 4.03 2.29 -2.20
CA PHE A 292 5.18 1.63 -2.83
C PHE A 292 5.27 2.01 -4.31
N THR A 293 4.16 1.93 -5.05
CA THR A 293 4.14 2.20 -6.50
C THR A 293 4.17 3.68 -6.86
N ARG A 294 3.81 4.56 -5.92
CA ARG A 294 3.59 6.00 -6.12
C ARG A 294 2.47 6.34 -7.11
N LYS A 295 1.68 5.34 -7.50
CA LYS A 295 0.48 5.51 -8.30
C LYS A 295 -0.69 5.70 -7.35
N ARG A 296 -1.19 6.93 -7.28
CA ARG A 296 -2.29 7.28 -6.40
C ARG A 296 -3.55 6.45 -6.73
N HIS A 297 -4.21 5.93 -5.70
CA HIS A 297 -5.36 5.02 -5.79
C HIS A 297 -5.06 3.77 -6.61
N ASP A 298 -3.87 3.17 -6.43
CA ASP A 298 -3.48 2.00 -7.22
C ASP A 298 -4.50 0.86 -7.07
N ALA A 299 -4.94 0.34 -8.21
CA ALA A 299 -5.89 -0.77 -8.31
C ALA A 299 -5.18 -2.11 -8.56
N GLY A 300 -3.85 -2.10 -8.77
CA GLY A 300 -3.08 -3.31 -9.04
C GLY A 300 -3.01 -4.26 -7.83
N PHE A 301 -2.52 -5.48 -8.06
CA PHE A 301 -2.22 -6.39 -6.97
C PHE A 301 -1.20 -5.78 -6.00
N PRO A 302 -1.41 -5.82 -4.68
CA PRO A 302 -0.60 -5.10 -3.70
C PRO A 302 0.72 -5.82 -3.37
N ALA A 303 1.53 -6.12 -4.38
CA ALA A 303 2.78 -6.87 -4.23
C ALA A 303 3.79 -6.15 -3.32
N GLY A 304 3.90 -4.82 -3.42
CA GLY A 304 4.79 -4.04 -2.56
C GLY A 304 4.33 -4.04 -1.11
N ALA A 305 3.02 -3.88 -0.85
CA ALA A 305 2.48 -3.94 0.50
C ALA A 305 2.59 -5.33 1.13
N ILE A 306 2.47 -6.41 0.35
CA ILE A 306 2.61 -7.78 0.85
C ILE A 306 4.08 -8.16 1.04
N ASN A 307 4.85 -8.20 -0.05
CA ASN A 307 6.17 -8.82 -0.06
C ASN A 307 7.24 -7.92 0.56
N ASN A 308 7.17 -6.60 0.34
CA ASN A 308 8.16 -5.66 0.85
C ASN A 308 7.75 -5.07 2.22
N TYR A 309 6.68 -5.57 2.82
CA TYR A 309 6.25 -5.07 4.13
C TYR A 309 5.49 -6.07 4.99
N CYS A 310 4.28 -6.50 4.64
CA CYS A 310 3.48 -7.31 5.58
C CYS A 310 4.17 -8.62 5.96
N LEU A 311 4.74 -9.34 4.99
CA LEU A 311 5.46 -10.58 5.25
C LEU A 311 6.81 -10.33 5.96
N GLU A 312 7.50 -9.24 5.60
CA GLU A 312 8.77 -8.86 6.24
C GLU A 312 8.57 -8.46 7.71
N GLU A 313 7.57 -7.64 8.01
CA GLU A 313 7.22 -7.18 9.36
C GLU A 313 6.72 -8.32 10.25
N ALA A 314 6.02 -9.29 9.66
CA ALA A 314 5.63 -10.52 10.37
C ALA A 314 6.76 -11.56 10.46
N GLU A 315 7.89 -11.33 9.79
CA GLU A 315 9.06 -12.23 9.72
C GLU A 315 8.76 -13.63 9.16
N ILE A 316 7.84 -13.72 8.20
CA ILE A 316 7.39 -15.00 7.61
C ILE A 316 7.48 -15.02 6.09
N ASP A 317 7.42 -16.22 5.49
CA ASP A 317 7.17 -16.39 4.06
C ASP A 317 5.68 -16.58 3.76
N GLY A 318 5.32 -16.43 2.48
CA GLY A 318 3.99 -16.77 1.99
C GLY A 318 3.56 -18.21 2.29
N SER A 319 4.51 -19.15 2.48
CA SER A 319 4.22 -20.54 2.87
C SER A 319 3.87 -20.73 4.34
N ASP A 320 4.22 -19.79 5.21
CA ASP A 320 3.93 -19.85 6.64
C ASP A 320 2.54 -19.28 6.96
N LEU A 321 1.88 -18.68 5.96
CA LEU A 321 0.50 -18.21 6.08
C LEU A 321 -0.45 -19.37 6.34
N THR A 322 -1.26 -19.22 7.39
CA THR A 322 -2.36 -20.14 7.69
C THR A 322 -3.50 -19.98 6.69
N ALA A 323 -3.77 -18.75 6.27
CA ALA A 323 -4.81 -18.44 5.30
C ALA A 323 -4.56 -17.11 4.58
N ILE A 324 -5.13 -16.99 3.38
CA ILE A 324 -5.23 -15.73 2.64
C ILE A 324 -6.71 -15.39 2.49
N ALA A 325 -7.05 -14.13 2.73
CA ALA A 325 -8.41 -13.62 2.65
C ALA A 325 -8.49 -12.50 1.60
N PHE A 326 -9.39 -12.65 0.64
CA PHE A 326 -9.69 -11.59 -0.32
C PHE A 326 -11.04 -10.95 0.00
N TYR A 327 -11.06 -9.61 0.01
CA TYR A 327 -12.14 -8.83 0.61
C TYR A 327 -13.49 -8.80 -0.14
N ASP A 328 -13.51 -9.24 -1.39
CA ASP A 328 -14.67 -9.25 -2.32
C ASP A 328 -14.88 -10.66 -2.89
N ASP A 329 -16.11 -11.05 -3.22
CA ASP A 329 -16.39 -12.30 -3.94
C ASP A 329 -16.52 -12.06 -5.46
N PRO A 330 -15.55 -12.50 -6.29
CA PRO A 330 -15.60 -12.32 -7.73
C PRO A 330 -16.88 -12.91 -8.37
N ALA A 331 -17.41 -14.03 -7.87
CA ALA A 331 -18.59 -14.66 -8.46
C ALA A 331 -19.84 -13.79 -8.28
N LEU A 332 -20.00 -13.16 -7.12
CA LEU A 332 -21.12 -12.26 -6.83
C LEU A 332 -20.96 -10.93 -7.58
N THR A 333 -19.73 -10.42 -7.72
CA THR A 333 -19.45 -9.25 -8.56
C THR A 333 -19.79 -9.52 -10.03
N ALA A 334 -19.47 -10.72 -10.54
CA ALA A 334 -19.87 -11.14 -11.89
C ALA A 334 -21.39 -11.18 -12.05
N ASP A 335 -22.09 -11.78 -11.08
CA ASP A 335 -23.56 -11.85 -11.05
C ASP A 335 -24.20 -10.47 -11.11
N ARG A 336 -23.70 -9.49 -10.34
CA ARG A 336 -24.16 -8.09 -10.43
C ARG A 336 -23.97 -7.50 -11.80
N ILE A 337 -22.79 -7.62 -12.38
CA ILE A 337 -22.49 -7.04 -13.70
C ILE A 337 -23.44 -7.62 -14.75
N ILE A 338 -23.63 -8.94 -14.76
CA ILE A 338 -24.47 -9.64 -15.73
C ILE A 338 -25.95 -9.25 -15.54
N ARG A 339 -26.49 -9.39 -14.33
CA ARG A 339 -27.91 -9.11 -14.05
C ARG A 339 -28.27 -7.65 -14.25
N SER A 340 -27.39 -6.72 -13.84
CA SER A 340 -27.61 -5.29 -14.07
C SER A 340 -27.64 -4.98 -15.56
N SER A 341 -26.76 -5.61 -16.34
CA SER A 341 -26.74 -5.40 -17.79
C SER A 341 -28.02 -5.89 -18.46
N ILE A 342 -28.51 -7.09 -18.08
CA ILE A 342 -29.78 -7.62 -18.60
C ILE A 342 -30.96 -6.70 -18.20
N ALA A 343 -31.00 -6.24 -16.94
CA ALA A 343 -32.10 -5.44 -16.43
C ALA A 343 -32.22 -4.06 -17.11
N PHE A 344 -31.13 -3.53 -17.67
CA PHE A 344 -31.08 -2.21 -18.31
C PHE A 344 -30.73 -2.29 -19.81
N ALA A 345 -30.97 -3.44 -20.44
CA ALA A 345 -30.78 -3.60 -21.88
C ALA A 345 -31.94 -2.96 -22.68
N PRO A 346 -31.67 -2.36 -23.85
CA PRO A 346 -30.39 -2.33 -24.59
C PRO A 346 -29.42 -1.21 -24.20
N GLU A 347 -29.83 -0.24 -23.40
CA GLU A 347 -29.05 0.97 -23.09
C GLU A 347 -27.71 0.64 -22.41
N SER A 348 -27.65 -0.48 -21.66
CA SER A 348 -26.48 -0.98 -20.95
C SER A 348 -25.42 -1.68 -21.82
N GLN A 349 -25.65 -1.87 -23.13
CA GLN A 349 -24.81 -2.76 -23.96
C GLN A 349 -23.36 -2.29 -24.11
N ALA A 350 -23.12 -0.97 -24.19
CA ALA A 350 -21.78 -0.40 -24.25
C ALA A 350 -21.04 -0.58 -22.90
N PHE A 351 -21.74 -0.38 -21.79
CA PHE A 351 -21.24 -0.60 -20.44
C PHE A 351 -20.91 -2.10 -20.23
N PHE A 352 -21.82 -3.00 -20.61
CA PHE A 352 -21.63 -4.44 -20.53
C PHE A 352 -20.40 -4.90 -21.33
N THR A 353 -20.23 -4.43 -22.57
CA THR A 353 -19.07 -4.80 -23.40
C THR A 353 -17.75 -4.37 -22.74
N LYS A 354 -17.70 -3.19 -22.12
CA LYS A 354 -16.53 -2.70 -21.39
C LYS A 354 -16.31 -3.46 -20.08
N ALA A 355 -17.36 -3.69 -19.31
CA ALA A 355 -17.33 -4.41 -18.04
C ALA A 355 -16.92 -5.87 -18.24
N VAL A 356 -17.46 -6.56 -19.24
CA VAL A 356 -17.10 -7.94 -19.62
C VAL A 356 -15.64 -8.02 -20.05
N LYS A 357 -15.15 -7.11 -20.90
CA LYS A 357 -13.72 -7.07 -21.27
C LYS A 357 -12.81 -6.90 -20.05
N SER A 358 -13.19 -6.02 -19.12
CA SER A 358 -12.43 -5.78 -17.88
C SER A 358 -12.53 -6.93 -16.88
N PHE A 359 -13.66 -7.63 -16.82
CA PHE A 359 -13.94 -8.69 -15.84
C PHE A 359 -13.40 -10.04 -16.31
N PHE A 360 -13.70 -10.44 -17.55
CA PHE A 360 -13.27 -11.72 -18.14
C PHE A 360 -11.83 -11.72 -18.66
N GLY A 361 -11.22 -10.55 -18.87
CA GLY A 361 -9.81 -10.45 -19.26
C GLY A 361 -8.80 -10.69 -18.12
N VAL A 362 -9.23 -10.64 -16.86
CA VAL A 362 -8.32 -10.63 -15.69
C VAL A 362 -8.74 -11.59 -14.56
N LYS A 363 -10.03 -11.84 -14.33
CA LYS A 363 -10.53 -12.45 -13.08
C LYS A 363 -10.81 -13.97 -13.03
N PRO A 364 -10.85 -14.78 -14.10
CA PRO A 364 -11.11 -16.22 -13.94
C PRO A 364 -9.93 -17.02 -13.35
N TYR A 365 -8.73 -16.42 -13.25
CA TYR A 365 -7.52 -17.03 -12.68
C TYR A 365 -7.09 -16.36 -11.37
N PHE A 366 -8.04 -15.80 -10.63
CA PHE A 366 -7.76 -14.92 -9.50
C PHE A 366 -7.02 -15.63 -8.36
N LYS A 367 -7.43 -16.87 -8.04
CA LYS A 367 -6.77 -17.67 -7.01
C LYS A 367 -5.37 -18.07 -7.48
N GLU A 368 -5.23 -18.43 -8.75
CA GLU A 368 -3.97 -18.82 -9.36
C GLU A 368 -2.98 -17.64 -9.36
N GLN A 369 -3.42 -16.44 -9.74
CA GLN A 369 -2.61 -15.22 -9.69
C GLN A 369 -2.15 -14.89 -8.26
N ILE A 370 -3.04 -14.98 -7.27
CA ILE A 370 -2.65 -14.77 -5.86
C ILE A 370 -1.60 -15.80 -5.43
N ARG A 371 -1.81 -17.09 -5.76
CA ARG A 371 -0.85 -18.16 -5.43
C ARG A 371 0.50 -17.96 -6.11
N GLU A 372 0.50 -17.59 -7.39
CA GLU A 372 1.71 -17.30 -8.16
C GLU A 372 2.46 -16.10 -7.58
N MET A 373 1.77 -15.01 -7.28
CA MET A 373 2.37 -13.78 -6.76
C MET A 373 2.90 -13.91 -5.34
N LEU A 374 2.35 -14.83 -4.54
CA LEU A 374 2.76 -15.10 -3.15
C LEU A 374 3.62 -16.36 -3.00
N ALA A 375 3.92 -17.06 -4.10
CA ALA A 375 4.62 -18.35 -4.10
C ALA A 375 4.04 -19.39 -3.11
N CYS A 376 2.72 -19.36 -2.89
CA CYS A 376 2.05 -20.15 -1.85
C CYS A 376 1.03 -21.15 -2.45
N ALA A 377 1.50 -22.32 -2.88
CA ALA A 377 0.64 -23.30 -3.57
C ALA A 377 -0.48 -23.88 -2.66
N ASP A 378 -0.15 -24.15 -1.39
CA ASP A 378 -1.00 -24.94 -0.48
C ASP A 378 -1.81 -24.09 0.51
N VAL A 379 -1.66 -22.76 0.52
CA VAL A 379 -2.34 -21.88 1.47
C VAL A 379 -3.81 -21.71 1.04
N PRO A 380 -4.78 -21.95 1.94
CA PRO A 380 -6.19 -21.78 1.61
C PRO A 380 -6.51 -20.31 1.37
N ILE A 381 -7.22 -20.04 0.27
CA ILE A 381 -7.69 -18.70 -0.11
C ILE A 381 -9.20 -18.62 0.10
N TYR A 382 -9.60 -17.74 1.00
CA TYR A 382 -10.98 -17.42 1.33
C TYR A 382 -11.40 -16.10 0.70
N PHE A 383 -12.69 -16.01 0.41
CA PHE A 383 -13.33 -14.82 -0.14
C PHE A 383 -14.40 -14.38 0.86
N SER A 384 -14.29 -13.15 1.34
CA SER A 384 -15.31 -12.52 2.16
C SER A 384 -16.16 -11.58 1.30
N ARG A 385 -17.34 -11.22 1.80
CA ARG A 385 -18.18 -10.22 1.13
C ARG A 385 -17.64 -8.82 1.40
N HIS A 386 -17.62 -7.93 0.40
CA HIS A 386 -17.06 -6.56 0.47
C HIS A 386 -17.55 -5.77 1.68
N HIS A 387 -18.88 -5.67 1.83
CA HIS A 387 -19.49 -4.96 2.96
C HIS A 387 -19.27 -5.66 4.30
N TYR A 388 -19.11 -6.98 4.29
CA TYR A 388 -18.82 -7.73 5.51
C TYR A 388 -17.38 -7.48 5.95
N SER A 389 -16.44 -7.44 5.01
CA SER A 389 -15.06 -7.01 5.23
C SER A 389 -15.01 -5.60 5.80
N HIS A 390 -15.74 -4.64 5.23
CA HIS A 390 -15.82 -3.28 5.79
C HIS A 390 -16.34 -3.27 7.23
N ALA A 391 -17.46 -3.94 7.50
CA ALA A 391 -18.04 -4.01 8.84
C ALA A 391 -17.09 -4.68 9.85
N ALA A 392 -16.40 -5.76 9.45
CA ALA A 392 -15.41 -6.46 10.26
C ALA A 392 -14.18 -5.60 10.55
N SER A 393 -13.70 -4.87 9.53
CA SER A 393 -12.62 -3.90 9.71
C SER A 393 -13.01 -2.81 10.71
N ALA A 394 -14.31 -2.56 10.89
CA ALA A 394 -14.77 -1.56 11.84
C ALA A 394 -14.91 -2.13 13.26
N PHE A 395 -15.59 -3.26 13.39
CA PHE A 395 -15.98 -3.81 14.67
C PHE A 395 -14.81 -4.44 15.44
N PHE A 396 -14.06 -5.35 14.81
CA PHE A 396 -13.06 -6.13 15.52
C PHE A 396 -11.91 -5.29 16.10
N PRO A 397 -11.38 -4.27 15.41
CA PRO A 397 -10.37 -3.42 16.01
C PRO A 397 -10.92 -2.30 16.91
N SER A 398 -12.24 -2.10 16.96
CA SER A 398 -12.84 -1.09 17.85
C SER A 398 -12.66 -1.49 19.32
N PRO A 399 -12.70 -0.51 20.25
CA PRO A 399 -12.59 -0.77 21.68
C PRO A 399 -13.93 -1.24 22.28
N PHE A 400 -14.80 -1.86 21.49
CA PHE A 400 -16.16 -2.22 21.88
C PHE A 400 -16.38 -3.74 21.84
N GLU A 401 -16.87 -4.30 22.95
CA GLU A 401 -17.27 -5.70 23.04
C GLU A 401 -18.52 -5.99 22.18
N GLU A 402 -19.46 -5.06 22.19
CA GLU A 402 -20.66 -5.06 21.35
C GLU A 402 -20.87 -3.68 20.72
N ALA A 403 -21.31 -3.65 19.46
CA ALA A 403 -21.61 -2.42 18.76
C ALA A 403 -22.57 -2.63 17.60
N ALA A 404 -23.40 -1.62 17.35
CA ALA A 404 -24.02 -1.44 16.05
C ALA A 404 -22.94 -1.08 15.03
N VAL A 405 -23.03 -1.60 13.80
CA VAL A 405 -22.06 -1.32 12.73
C VAL A 405 -22.79 -0.83 11.50
N LEU A 406 -22.45 0.38 11.03
CA LEU A 406 -23.00 0.98 9.83
C LEU A 406 -21.91 1.10 8.76
N CYS A 407 -22.08 0.36 7.65
CA CYS A 407 -21.20 0.43 6.49
C CYS A 407 -21.93 1.12 5.33
N VAL A 408 -21.39 2.23 4.81
CA VAL A 408 -21.97 2.98 3.68
C VAL A 408 -20.89 3.25 2.64
N ASP A 409 -21.09 2.77 1.42
CA ASP A 409 -20.06 2.78 0.39
C ASP A 409 -20.63 3.09 -1.01
N GLY A 410 -19.75 3.16 -2.02
CA GLY A 410 -20.10 3.24 -3.42
C GLY A 410 -20.85 2.00 -3.89
N VAL A 411 -20.11 0.91 -4.15
CA VAL A 411 -20.68 -0.37 -4.61
C VAL A 411 -19.75 -1.53 -4.23
N GLY A 412 -20.27 -2.56 -3.55
CA GLY A 412 -19.59 -3.85 -3.40
C GLY A 412 -20.01 -4.86 -4.48
N GLU A 413 -20.25 -6.11 -4.09
CA GLU A 413 -20.81 -7.13 -4.99
C GLU A 413 -22.25 -6.80 -5.34
N TRP A 414 -23.05 -6.48 -4.33
CA TRP A 414 -24.45 -6.02 -4.46
C TRP A 414 -24.77 -4.93 -3.45
N SER A 415 -24.23 -5.04 -2.24
CA SER A 415 -24.51 -4.11 -1.16
C SER A 415 -23.86 -2.75 -1.42
N THR A 416 -24.54 -1.70 -0.97
CA THR A 416 -24.11 -0.29 -1.02
C THR A 416 -24.26 0.36 0.36
N THR A 417 -25.10 -0.22 1.21
CA THR A 417 -25.22 0.10 2.63
C THR A 417 -25.55 -1.17 3.40
N SER A 418 -24.87 -1.43 4.51
CA SER A 418 -25.13 -2.57 5.39
C SER A 418 -25.25 -2.12 6.83
N LEU A 419 -26.27 -2.65 7.51
CA LEU A 419 -26.56 -2.45 8.93
C LEU A 419 -26.26 -3.77 9.62
N ALA A 420 -25.38 -3.74 10.60
CA ALA A 420 -24.88 -4.94 11.26
C ALA A 420 -24.79 -4.78 12.77
N PHE A 421 -24.64 -5.89 13.48
CA PHE A 421 -24.40 -5.94 14.91
C PHE A 421 -23.23 -6.88 15.19
N GLY A 422 -22.25 -6.39 15.93
CA GLY A 422 -21.10 -7.17 16.39
C GLY A 422 -21.19 -7.44 17.88
N SER A 423 -20.80 -8.64 18.30
CA SER A 423 -20.67 -9.03 19.71
C SER A 423 -19.59 -10.10 19.86
N GLY A 424 -18.59 -9.85 20.70
CA GLY A 424 -17.42 -10.73 20.86
C GLY A 424 -16.71 -10.96 19.53
N SER A 425 -16.56 -12.23 19.14
CA SER A 425 -15.98 -12.64 17.85
C SER A 425 -17.00 -12.78 16.71
N LYS A 426 -18.27 -12.43 16.94
CA LYS A 426 -19.35 -12.55 15.94
C LYS A 426 -19.72 -11.19 15.36
N LEU A 427 -20.11 -11.21 14.09
CA LEU A 427 -20.61 -10.05 13.36
C LEU A 427 -21.71 -10.49 12.40
N ASP A 428 -22.91 -9.95 12.57
CA ASP A 428 -24.10 -10.30 11.80
C ASP A 428 -24.58 -9.11 10.96
N ILE A 429 -24.69 -9.30 9.64
CA ILE A 429 -25.35 -8.32 8.76
C ILE A 429 -26.87 -8.49 8.88
N LEU A 430 -27.55 -7.47 9.40
CA LEU A 430 -28.98 -7.51 9.68
C LEU A 430 -29.83 -7.03 8.51
N LYS A 431 -29.38 -5.97 7.82
CA LYS A 431 -30.07 -5.39 6.66
C LYS A 431 -29.07 -4.83 5.66
N GLU A 432 -29.49 -4.77 4.40
CA GLU A 432 -28.70 -4.19 3.32
C GLU A 432 -29.58 -3.35 2.38
N ILE A 433 -29.01 -2.26 1.86
CA ILE A 433 -29.46 -1.60 0.65
C ILE A 433 -28.53 -2.07 -0.47
N ARG A 434 -29.12 -2.40 -1.61
CA ARG A 434 -28.41 -2.97 -2.75
C ARG A 434 -28.35 -2.01 -3.93
N TYR A 435 -27.31 -2.18 -4.73
CA TYR A 435 -27.15 -1.60 -6.05
C TYR A 435 -28.43 -1.81 -6.88
N PRO A 436 -28.91 -0.78 -7.61
CA PRO A 436 -28.25 0.50 -7.93
C PRO A 436 -28.49 1.65 -6.94
N HIS A 437 -29.09 1.41 -5.77
CA HIS A 437 -29.36 2.47 -4.80
C HIS A 437 -28.16 2.67 -3.88
N SER A 438 -27.38 3.72 -4.08
CA SER A 438 -26.16 3.97 -3.32
C SER A 438 -26.02 5.44 -2.93
N LEU A 439 -25.82 5.70 -1.63
CA LEU A 439 -25.53 7.04 -1.15
C LEU A 439 -24.15 7.51 -1.63
N GLY A 440 -23.18 6.59 -1.72
CA GLY A 440 -21.87 6.86 -2.29
C GLY A 440 -21.94 7.29 -3.76
N LEU A 441 -22.68 6.55 -4.60
CA LEU A 441 -22.84 6.92 -6.02
C LEU A 441 -23.63 8.22 -6.20
N LEU A 442 -24.63 8.48 -5.35
CA LEU A 442 -25.33 9.77 -5.34
C LEU A 442 -24.34 10.91 -5.08
N TYR A 443 -23.50 10.79 -4.06
CA TYR A 443 -22.47 11.78 -3.73
C TYR A 443 -21.41 11.92 -4.84
N SER A 444 -20.99 10.81 -5.45
CA SER A 444 -20.08 10.80 -6.60
C SER A 444 -20.69 11.45 -7.84
N ALA A 445 -22.01 11.33 -8.07
CA ALA A 445 -22.69 12.00 -9.17
C ALA A 445 -22.59 13.53 -9.06
N PHE A 446 -22.78 14.10 -7.86
CA PHE A 446 -22.52 15.52 -7.61
C PHE A 446 -21.04 15.88 -7.70
N THR A 447 -20.16 14.99 -7.24
CA THR A 447 -18.70 15.18 -7.35
C THR A 447 -18.30 15.33 -8.83
N PHE A 448 -18.78 14.45 -9.69
CA PHE A 448 -18.61 14.52 -11.14
C PHE A 448 -19.25 15.76 -11.73
N TYR A 449 -20.48 16.10 -11.31
CA TYR A 449 -21.24 17.22 -11.86
C TYR A 449 -20.60 18.59 -11.55
N CYS A 450 -19.97 18.73 -10.39
CA CYS A 450 -19.14 19.88 -10.03
C CYS A 450 -17.74 19.86 -10.70
N GLY A 451 -17.47 18.86 -11.55
CA GLY A 451 -16.24 18.72 -12.34
C GLY A 451 -15.03 18.29 -11.54
N PHE A 452 -15.23 17.58 -10.43
CA PHE A 452 -14.18 16.90 -9.69
C PHE A 452 -14.03 15.45 -10.16
N LYS A 453 -12.81 14.91 -9.98
CA LYS A 453 -12.51 13.52 -10.34
C LYS A 453 -13.12 12.55 -9.33
N VAL A 454 -13.95 11.63 -9.80
CA VAL A 454 -14.58 10.56 -9.01
C VAL A 454 -13.53 9.62 -8.40
N ASN A 455 -13.84 9.01 -7.25
CA ASN A 455 -12.97 8.16 -6.44
C ASN A 455 -11.71 8.87 -5.91
N SER A 456 -11.67 10.20 -5.96
CA SER A 456 -10.51 11.01 -5.54
C SER A 456 -10.83 12.49 -5.27
N GLY A 457 -12.10 12.88 -5.42
CA GLY A 457 -12.57 14.27 -5.46
C GLY A 457 -13.74 14.52 -4.52
N GLU A 458 -14.30 13.48 -3.92
CA GLU A 458 -15.43 13.52 -2.99
C GLU A 458 -15.09 14.40 -1.78
N TYR A 459 -13.84 14.33 -1.28
CA TYR A 459 -13.38 15.22 -0.21
C TYR A 459 -13.25 16.69 -0.67
N LYS A 460 -13.06 16.96 -1.97
CA LYS A 460 -13.05 18.33 -2.51
C LYS A 460 -14.46 18.90 -2.50
N LEU A 461 -15.44 18.09 -2.93
CA LEU A 461 -16.86 18.44 -2.84
C LEU A 461 -17.26 18.70 -1.38
N MET A 462 -16.85 17.82 -0.46
CA MET A 462 -17.10 18.01 0.99
C MET A 462 -16.47 19.31 1.50
N GLY A 463 -15.23 19.61 1.07
CA GLY A 463 -14.56 20.86 1.44
C GLY A 463 -15.15 22.11 0.79
N LEU A 464 -15.91 21.96 -0.30
CA LEU A 464 -16.60 23.04 -1.00
C LEU A 464 -17.96 23.38 -0.34
N ALA A 465 -18.60 22.40 0.30
CA ALA A 465 -19.93 22.54 0.89
C ALA A 465 -20.10 23.76 1.82
N PRO A 466 -19.15 24.11 2.71
CA PRO A 466 -19.31 25.26 3.62
C PRO A 466 -19.38 26.63 2.93
N TYR A 467 -18.96 26.74 1.66
CA TYR A 467 -19.01 27.99 0.90
C TYR A 467 -20.38 28.23 0.25
N GLY A 468 -21.22 27.19 0.19
CA GLY A 468 -22.55 27.23 -0.38
C GLY A 468 -23.67 27.41 0.64
N LYS A 469 -24.90 27.42 0.14
CA LYS A 469 -26.15 27.33 0.87
C LYS A 469 -26.91 26.13 0.31
N PRO A 470 -27.60 25.33 1.14
CA PRO A 470 -28.26 24.11 0.71
C PRO A 470 -29.58 24.35 -0.06
N VAL A 471 -29.60 25.30 -1.01
CA VAL A 471 -30.81 25.75 -1.72
C VAL A 471 -31.38 24.69 -2.68
N TYR A 472 -30.61 23.66 -3.03
CA TYR A 472 -31.05 22.53 -3.85
C TYR A 472 -31.43 21.29 -3.04
N ALA A 473 -31.30 21.31 -1.71
CA ALA A 473 -31.52 20.12 -0.88
C ALA A 473 -32.94 19.56 -1.05
N ASP A 474 -33.95 20.42 -1.14
CA ASP A 474 -35.34 19.99 -1.35
C ASP A 474 -35.57 19.39 -2.74
N LYS A 475 -34.92 19.95 -3.78
CA LYS A 475 -34.96 19.33 -5.13
C LYS A 475 -34.35 17.93 -5.10
N ILE A 476 -33.26 17.73 -4.38
CA ILE A 476 -32.62 16.42 -4.22
C ILE A 476 -33.59 15.44 -3.55
N ARG A 477 -34.22 15.83 -2.43
CA ARG A 477 -35.21 15.00 -1.71
C ARG A 477 -36.45 14.68 -2.55
N GLN A 478 -36.93 15.64 -3.34
CA GLN A 478 -38.16 15.47 -4.11
C GLN A 478 -37.95 14.62 -5.37
N HIS A 479 -36.78 14.75 -6.01
CA HIS A 479 -36.57 14.17 -7.34
C HIS A 479 -35.57 13.02 -7.39
N LEU A 480 -34.52 13.04 -6.55
CA LEU A 480 -33.38 12.12 -6.69
C LEU A 480 -33.40 10.96 -5.69
N ILE A 481 -33.90 11.17 -4.47
CA ILE A 481 -33.83 10.17 -3.40
C ILE A 481 -35.10 10.15 -2.55
N ASP A 482 -35.70 8.98 -2.41
CA ASP A 482 -36.82 8.71 -1.52
C ASP A 482 -36.29 8.10 -0.20
N ILE A 483 -36.25 8.90 0.87
CA ILE A 483 -35.68 8.54 2.18
C ILE A 483 -36.82 8.17 3.14
N LYS A 484 -36.74 6.99 3.77
CA LYS A 484 -37.72 6.49 4.74
C LYS A 484 -37.34 6.86 6.17
N ALA A 485 -38.31 6.66 7.07
CA ALA A 485 -38.16 6.99 8.49
C ALA A 485 -37.04 6.20 9.18
N ASP A 486 -36.78 4.96 8.75
CA ASP A 486 -35.69 4.11 9.26
C ASP A 486 -34.34 4.35 8.56
N GLY A 487 -34.26 5.38 7.70
CA GLY A 487 -33.08 5.72 6.92
C GLY A 487 -32.90 4.90 5.65
N SER A 488 -33.69 3.84 5.43
CA SER A 488 -33.66 3.15 4.14
C SER A 488 -34.06 4.10 3.00
N PHE A 489 -33.47 3.93 1.83
CA PHE A 489 -33.71 4.85 0.71
C PHE A 489 -33.70 4.14 -0.64
N ARG A 490 -34.34 4.79 -1.62
CA ARG A 490 -34.23 4.44 -3.04
C ARG A 490 -33.89 5.68 -3.86
N LEU A 491 -32.98 5.51 -4.80
CA LEU A 491 -32.67 6.54 -5.79
C LEU A 491 -33.67 6.49 -6.94
N ASN A 492 -34.07 7.67 -7.42
CA ASN A 492 -34.77 7.80 -8.68
C ASN A 492 -33.78 7.68 -9.84
N LEU A 493 -33.69 6.47 -10.39
CA LEU A 493 -32.67 6.10 -11.38
C LEU A 493 -32.80 6.88 -12.70
N ASP A 494 -33.95 7.48 -12.98
CA ASP A 494 -34.19 8.28 -14.19
C ASP A 494 -33.21 9.46 -14.35
N TYR A 495 -32.61 9.94 -13.26
CA TYR A 495 -31.68 11.06 -13.26
C TYR A 495 -30.20 10.63 -13.31
N PHE A 496 -29.92 9.33 -13.39
CA PHE A 496 -28.56 8.81 -13.33
C PHE A 496 -28.22 7.97 -14.55
N ASP A 497 -26.93 7.89 -14.85
CA ASP A 497 -26.43 7.10 -15.97
C ASP A 497 -25.47 5.98 -15.53
N PHE A 498 -25.04 5.95 -14.27
CA PHE A 498 -24.06 4.95 -13.77
C PHE A 498 -24.52 3.49 -13.85
N HIS A 499 -25.82 3.26 -14.10
CA HIS A 499 -26.42 1.95 -14.24
C HIS A 499 -26.76 1.59 -15.69
N ARG A 500 -26.60 2.52 -16.64
CA ARG A 500 -26.92 2.33 -18.07
C ARG A 500 -25.74 2.72 -18.98
N GLY A 501 -25.12 3.87 -18.76
CA GLY A 501 -24.04 4.39 -19.59
C GLY A 501 -22.67 4.44 -18.91
N LEU A 502 -21.80 5.28 -19.47
CA LEU A 502 -20.41 5.44 -19.06
C LEU A 502 -20.19 6.66 -18.14
N MET A 503 -21.24 7.47 -17.92
CA MET A 503 -21.23 8.66 -17.09
C MET A 503 -22.03 8.44 -15.80
N LEU A 504 -21.95 9.38 -14.84
CA LEU A 504 -22.73 9.31 -13.60
C LEU A 504 -24.11 9.97 -13.71
N THR A 505 -24.21 11.06 -14.48
CA THR A 505 -25.40 11.93 -14.62
C THR A 505 -25.86 11.99 -16.07
N ASN A 506 -27.14 12.30 -16.30
CA ASN A 506 -27.74 12.43 -17.63
C ASN A 506 -28.44 13.79 -17.84
N ASP A 507 -29.08 13.98 -19.00
CA ASP A 507 -29.75 15.24 -19.36
C ASP A 507 -30.87 15.65 -18.40
N ARG A 508 -31.58 14.69 -17.77
CA ARG A 508 -32.61 15.00 -16.76
C ARG A 508 -31.98 15.59 -15.50
N PHE A 509 -30.82 15.06 -15.09
CA PHE A 509 -30.03 15.66 -14.01
C PHE A 509 -29.58 17.08 -14.37
N HIS A 510 -29.12 17.26 -15.61
CA HIS A 510 -28.63 18.56 -16.10
C HIS A 510 -29.75 19.60 -16.13
N ALA A 511 -30.93 19.21 -16.61
CA ALA A 511 -32.13 20.06 -16.60
C ALA A 511 -32.56 20.42 -15.17
N LEU A 512 -32.51 19.47 -14.23
CA LEU A 512 -32.92 19.68 -12.83
C LEU A 512 -32.08 20.76 -12.13
N PHE A 513 -30.78 20.81 -12.42
CA PHE A 513 -29.84 21.76 -11.82
C PHE A 513 -29.40 22.89 -12.77
N GLY A 514 -30.11 23.08 -13.88
CA GLY A 514 -30.01 24.25 -14.73
C GLY A 514 -28.74 24.37 -15.57
N GLY A 515 -28.21 23.26 -16.10
CA GLY A 515 -27.10 23.31 -17.06
C GLY A 515 -26.24 22.05 -17.13
N ALA A 516 -25.19 22.10 -17.96
CA ALA A 516 -24.23 21.00 -18.08
C ALA A 516 -23.35 20.85 -16.81
N PRO A 517 -22.66 19.70 -16.65
CA PRO A 517 -21.60 19.54 -15.66
C PRO A 517 -20.51 20.60 -15.83
N ARG A 518 -19.89 21.01 -14.72
CA ARG A 518 -18.78 21.98 -14.77
C ARG A 518 -17.55 21.34 -15.41
N THR A 519 -16.95 22.00 -16.39
CA THR A 519 -15.69 21.57 -17.00
C THR A 519 -14.55 21.60 -15.96
N PRO A 520 -13.76 20.52 -15.77
CA PRO A 520 -12.65 20.47 -14.81
C PRO A 520 -11.69 21.68 -14.91
N GLU A 521 -11.09 22.05 -13.77
CA GLU A 521 -10.15 23.19 -13.64
C GLU A 521 -10.67 24.60 -14.06
N THR A 522 -11.95 24.76 -14.41
CA THR A 522 -12.58 26.09 -14.57
C THR A 522 -12.98 26.73 -13.23
N ARG A 523 -13.27 28.03 -13.24
CA ARG A 523 -13.74 28.78 -12.06
C ARG A 523 -14.95 28.08 -11.42
N ILE A 524 -14.93 27.94 -10.11
CA ILE A 524 -16.04 27.41 -9.32
C ILE A 524 -17.02 28.56 -9.04
N ALA A 525 -18.29 28.41 -9.44
CA ALA A 525 -19.32 29.43 -9.23
C ALA A 525 -20.19 29.11 -8.01
N ARG A 526 -21.05 30.06 -7.63
CA ARG A 526 -22.07 29.90 -6.57
C ARG A 526 -22.89 28.63 -6.73
N ARG A 527 -23.26 28.31 -7.98
CA ARG A 527 -24.01 27.09 -8.31
C ARG A 527 -23.34 25.83 -7.77
N GLU A 528 -22.04 25.63 -8.04
CA GLU A 528 -21.34 24.44 -7.56
C GLU A 528 -21.15 24.43 -6.04
N MET A 529 -20.96 25.60 -5.43
CA MET A 529 -20.91 25.74 -3.97
C MET A 529 -22.24 25.32 -3.33
N ASP A 530 -23.36 25.83 -3.86
CA ASP A 530 -24.71 25.54 -3.40
C ASP A 530 -25.11 24.08 -3.64
N LEU A 531 -24.70 23.49 -4.77
CA LEU A 531 -24.87 22.06 -5.04
C LEU A 531 -24.11 21.21 -4.01
N ALA A 532 -22.84 21.55 -3.73
CA ALA A 532 -22.03 20.88 -2.72
C ALA A 532 -22.65 20.96 -1.32
N ALA A 533 -23.12 22.15 -0.92
CA ALA A 533 -23.82 22.34 0.35
C ALA A 533 -25.10 21.50 0.44
N SER A 534 -25.86 21.45 -0.66
CA SER A 534 -27.14 20.75 -0.73
C SER A 534 -26.99 19.23 -0.63
N ILE A 535 -26.07 18.63 -1.39
CA ILE A 535 -25.84 17.19 -1.32
C ILE A 535 -25.23 16.78 0.02
N GLN A 536 -24.31 17.58 0.56
CA GLN A 536 -23.74 17.34 1.89
C GLN A 536 -24.84 17.30 2.96
N ALA A 537 -25.78 18.25 2.94
CA ALA A 537 -26.92 18.27 3.87
C ALA A 537 -27.82 17.03 3.76
N VAL A 538 -28.10 16.57 2.54
CA VAL A 538 -28.92 15.36 2.32
C VAL A 538 -28.17 14.10 2.75
N THR A 539 -26.87 14.00 2.47
CA THR A 539 -26.04 12.86 2.93
C THR A 539 -26.00 12.77 4.45
N GLU A 540 -25.86 13.89 5.15
CA GLU A 540 -25.89 13.95 6.61
C GLU A 540 -27.24 13.46 7.17
N GLU A 541 -28.35 13.93 6.59
CA GLU A 541 -29.70 13.50 6.97
C GLU A 541 -29.89 11.98 6.82
N VAL A 542 -29.48 11.42 5.68
CA VAL A 542 -29.61 9.97 5.42
C VAL A 542 -28.78 9.18 6.43
N MET A 543 -27.54 9.59 6.67
CA MET A 543 -26.64 8.93 7.64
C MET A 543 -27.22 8.95 9.07
N ILE A 544 -27.77 10.07 9.51
CA ILE A 544 -28.43 10.22 10.82
C ILE A 544 -29.66 9.31 10.93
N LYS A 545 -30.52 9.28 9.90
CA LYS A 545 -31.70 8.40 9.89
C LYS A 545 -31.31 6.92 9.90
N LEU A 546 -30.26 6.52 9.17
CA LEU A 546 -29.71 5.17 9.21
C LEU A 546 -29.22 4.82 10.62
N CYS A 547 -28.56 5.75 11.31
CA CYS A 547 -28.14 5.57 12.70
C CYS A 547 -29.33 5.36 13.64
N HIS A 548 -30.39 6.16 13.54
CA HIS A 548 -31.62 5.96 14.32
C HIS A 548 -32.29 4.61 14.03
N GLY A 549 -32.39 4.24 12.75
CA GLY A 549 -32.93 2.96 12.32
C GLY A 549 -32.12 1.78 12.90
N LEU A 550 -30.79 1.90 12.87
CA LEU A 550 -29.87 0.89 13.41
C LEU A 550 -29.92 0.81 14.95
N LYS A 551 -30.00 1.95 15.64
CA LYS A 551 -30.19 2.01 17.11
C LYS A 551 -31.46 1.29 17.52
N LYS A 552 -32.58 1.54 16.81
CA LYS A 552 -33.86 0.86 17.04
C LYS A 552 -33.78 -0.64 16.74
N LEU A 553 -33.02 -1.03 15.73
CA LEU A 553 -32.88 -2.43 15.30
C LEU A 553 -32.06 -3.28 16.28
N THR A 554 -31.00 -2.69 16.86
CA THR A 554 -30.01 -3.42 17.66
C THR A 554 -30.11 -3.16 19.16
N GLY A 555 -30.63 -2.01 19.57
CA GLY A 555 -30.57 -1.55 20.97
C GLY A 555 -29.18 -1.14 21.44
N ALA A 556 -28.14 -1.28 20.61
CA ALA A 556 -26.75 -1.05 21.01
C ALA A 556 -26.48 0.39 21.43
N THR A 557 -25.62 0.60 22.42
CA THR A 557 -25.19 1.93 22.88
C THR A 557 -24.03 2.49 22.09
N ARG A 558 -23.29 1.66 21.36
CA ARG A 558 -22.06 2.01 20.65
C ARG A 558 -22.20 1.81 19.14
N LEU A 559 -21.51 2.64 18.36
CA LEU A 559 -21.55 2.62 16.89
C LEU A 559 -20.14 2.51 16.29
N CYS A 560 -19.97 1.56 15.36
CA CYS A 560 -18.83 1.50 14.45
C CYS A 560 -19.22 1.95 13.03
N LEU A 561 -18.36 2.73 12.37
CA LEU A 561 -18.57 3.26 11.02
C LEU A 561 -17.47 2.81 10.05
N ALA A 562 -17.87 2.35 8.86
CA ALA A 562 -16.98 1.99 7.75
C ALA A 562 -17.63 2.22 6.37
N GLY A 563 -16.90 1.90 5.29
CA GLY A 563 -17.25 2.20 3.91
C GLY A 563 -16.80 3.61 3.49
N GLY A 564 -16.63 3.85 2.18
CA GLY A 564 -16.06 5.10 1.67
C GLY A 564 -16.79 6.37 2.12
N VAL A 565 -18.10 6.28 2.39
CA VAL A 565 -18.90 7.43 2.87
C VAL A 565 -18.59 7.76 4.34
N ALA A 566 -18.13 6.79 5.15
CA ALA A 566 -17.70 7.04 6.53
C ALA A 566 -16.42 7.91 6.64
N LEU A 567 -15.73 8.19 5.52
CA LEU A 567 -14.69 9.21 5.47
C LEU A 567 -15.23 10.65 5.47
N ASN A 568 -16.56 10.83 5.39
CA ASN A 568 -17.25 12.12 5.53
C ASN A 568 -17.27 12.56 7.00
N CYS A 569 -16.17 13.20 7.41
CA CYS A 569 -15.99 13.65 8.80
C CYS A 569 -17.00 14.72 9.25
N VAL A 570 -17.66 15.41 8.31
CA VAL A 570 -18.72 16.37 8.62
C VAL A 570 -19.97 15.61 9.08
N ALA A 571 -20.38 14.57 8.33
CA ALA A 571 -21.49 13.69 8.72
C ALA A 571 -21.20 12.99 10.05
N ASN A 572 -19.99 12.43 10.24
CA ASN A 572 -19.60 11.78 11.50
C ASN A 572 -19.68 12.74 12.69
N GLY A 573 -19.21 13.99 12.54
CA GLY A 573 -19.31 15.00 13.59
C GLY A 573 -20.75 15.37 13.94
N LYS A 574 -21.68 15.34 12.96
CA LYS A 574 -23.10 15.52 13.24
C LYS A 574 -23.69 14.32 13.98
N ILE A 575 -23.40 13.09 13.55
CA ILE A 575 -23.85 11.86 14.22
C ILE A 575 -23.43 11.86 15.70
N LEU A 576 -22.18 12.26 15.99
CA LEU A 576 -21.69 12.39 17.36
C LEU A 576 -22.56 13.35 18.19
N ARG A 577 -22.84 14.55 17.66
CA ARG A 577 -23.62 15.59 18.35
C ARG A 577 -25.09 15.24 18.53
N GLU A 578 -25.66 14.42 17.66
CA GLU A 578 -27.03 13.92 17.82
C GLU A 578 -27.19 13.01 19.04
N GLY A 579 -26.10 12.46 19.59
CA GLY A 579 -26.15 11.64 20.82
C GLY A 579 -26.97 10.36 20.67
N ILE A 580 -27.09 9.81 19.45
CA ILE A 580 -27.84 8.57 19.17
C ILE A 580 -27.18 7.36 19.85
N PHE A 581 -25.87 7.40 19.92
CA PHE A 581 -24.98 6.42 20.53
C PHE A 581 -24.08 7.13 21.53
N ASP A 582 -23.75 6.45 22.62
CA ASP A 582 -22.95 6.97 23.72
C ASP A 582 -21.48 7.10 23.28
N GLU A 583 -21.01 6.16 22.46
CA GLU A 583 -19.66 6.15 21.90
C GLU A 583 -19.70 5.78 20.42
N ILE A 584 -18.80 6.40 19.65
CA ILE A 584 -18.63 6.11 18.23
C ILE A 584 -17.17 5.80 17.91
N TRP A 585 -16.95 4.85 17.03
CA TRP A 585 -15.63 4.53 16.49
C TRP A 585 -15.71 4.44 14.97
N ILE A 586 -14.76 5.07 14.26
CA ILE A 586 -14.78 5.13 12.79
C ILE A 586 -13.45 4.58 12.29
N GLN A 587 -13.49 3.64 11.34
CA GLN A 587 -12.29 3.01 10.80
C GLN A 587 -11.40 4.06 10.09
N PRO A 588 -10.14 4.32 10.55
CA PRO A 588 -9.19 5.22 9.88
C PRO A 588 -9.02 4.97 8.38
N ALA A 589 -9.02 3.69 7.97
CA ALA A 589 -8.99 3.27 6.57
C ALA A 589 -10.38 2.82 6.08
N ALA A 590 -11.45 3.60 6.35
CA ALA A 590 -12.83 3.19 6.08
C ALA A 590 -13.17 2.87 4.60
N GLY A 591 -12.37 3.34 3.64
CA GLY A 591 -12.49 2.92 2.24
C GLY A 591 -11.90 1.53 1.98
N ASP A 592 -11.78 1.11 0.71
CA ASP A 592 -11.45 -0.27 0.33
C ASP A 592 -10.14 -0.82 0.91
N ALA A 593 -9.19 0.05 1.25
CA ALA A 593 -7.96 -0.35 1.93
C ALA A 593 -8.24 -1.08 3.25
N GLY A 594 -9.23 -0.63 4.04
CA GLY A 594 -9.63 -1.28 5.29
C GLY A 594 -10.24 -2.67 5.09
N GLY A 595 -10.75 -2.95 3.88
CA GLY A 595 -11.27 -4.26 3.50
C GLY A 595 -10.25 -5.39 3.67
N ALA A 596 -8.95 -5.10 3.48
CA ALA A 596 -7.89 -6.08 3.74
C ALA A 596 -7.87 -6.54 5.21
N ILE A 597 -7.90 -5.58 6.16
CA ILE A 597 -7.96 -5.88 7.61
C ILE A 597 -9.21 -6.69 7.93
N GLY A 598 -10.36 -6.26 7.41
CA GLY A 598 -11.63 -6.92 7.67
C GLY A 598 -11.70 -8.36 7.14
N ALA A 599 -11.20 -8.59 5.93
CA ALA A 599 -11.13 -9.92 5.33
C ALA A 599 -10.27 -10.88 6.16
N ALA A 600 -9.15 -10.39 6.67
CA ALA A 600 -8.28 -11.17 7.55
C ALA A 600 -8.98 -11.54 8.86
N TYR A 601 -9.64 -10.58 9.53
CA TYR A 601 -10.38 -10.85 10.77
C TYR A 601 -11.52 -11.84 10.57
N LEU A 602 -12.31 -11.68 9.50
CA LEU A 602 -13.38 -12.63 9.19
C LEU A 602 -12.86 -14.03 8.98
N THR A 603 -11.69 -14.17 8.37
CA THR A 603 -11.08 -15.48 8.14
C THR A 603 -10.55 -16.07 9.44
N ASP A 604 -9.84 -15.29 10.26
CA ASP A 604 -9.35 -15.76 11.56
C ASP A 604 -10.51 -16.21 12.47
N PHE A 605 -11.55 -15.38 12.64
CA PHE A 605 -12.65 -15.68 13.56
C PHE A 605 -13.68 -16.66 12.99
N ASN A 606 -14.20 -16.45 11.78
CA ASN A 606 -15.29 -17.28 11.26
C ASN A 606 -14.83 -18.60 10.65
N VAL A 607 -13.58 -18.69 10.20
CA VAL A 607 -13.07 -19.87 9.49
C VAL A 607 -12.08 -20.65 10.33
N LEU A 608 -11.12 -19.96 10.95
CA LEU A 608 -10.06 -20.61 11.74
C LEU A 608 -10.44 -20.79 13.22
N GLY A 609 -11.57 -20.21 13.66
CA GLY A 609 -12.04 -20.32 15.04
C GLY A 609 -11.19 -19.54 16.03
N GLY A 610 -10.55 -18.45 15.59
CA GLY A 610 -9.82 -17.56 16.47
C GLY A 610 -10.73 -16.91 17.51
N GLU A 611 -10.15 -16.63 18.67
CA GLU A 611 -10.83 -15.89 19.74
C GLU A 611 -10.45 -14.42 19.64
N ARG A 612 -11.43 -13.54 19.85
CA ARG A 612 -11.16 -12.11 19.93
C ARG A 612 -10.39 -11.83 21.23
N ARG A 613 -9.29 -11.10 21.12
CA ARG A 613 -8.54 -10.64 22.30
C ARG A 613 -9.43 -9.77 23.20
N GLU A 614 -9.08 -9.76 24.49
CA GLU A 614 -9.76 -8.94 25.48
C GLU A 614 -9.74 -7.46 25.05
N VAL A 615 -10.92 -6.85 25.04
CA VAL A 615 -11.09 -5.46 24.65
C VAL A 615 -10.59 -4.57 25.78
N VAL A 616 -9.57 -3.75 25.50
CA VAL A 616 -9.08 -2.74 26.44
C VAL A 616 -9.96 -1.48 26.31
N PRO A 617 -10.66 -1.05 27.38
CA PRO A 617 -11.48 0.15 27.33
C PRO A 617 -10.65 1.37 26.88
N GLN A 618 -11.22 2.17 25.98
CA GLN A 618 -10.61 3.40 25.44
C GLN A 618 -9.31 3.21 24.63
N SER A 619 -8.90 1.97 24.34
CA SER A 619 -7.76 1.67 23.47
C SER A 619 -8.20 0.73 22.35
N ASP A 620 -8.24 1.24 21.13
CA ASP A 620 -8.50 0.40 19.95
C ASP A 620 -7.22 -0.35 19.54
N SER A 621 -7.37 -1.37 18.67
CA SER A 621 -6.23 -2.15 18.17
C SER A 621 -5.66 -1.63 16.85
N GLN A 622 -6.00 -0.40 16.44
CA GLN A 622 -5.42 0.23 15.25
C GLN A 622 -4.09 0.92 15.51
N SER A 623 -3.62 0.99 16.77
CA SER A 623 -2.28 1.50 17.12
C SER A 623 -1.99 2.87 16.53
N GLY A 624 -2.95 3.80 16.59
CA GLY A 624 -2.83 5.14 15.97
C GLY A 624 -2.73 5.13 14.44
N SER A 625 -3.02 3.99 13.82
CA SER A 625 -2.77 3.65 12.41
C SER A 625 -1.28 3.68 12.02
N PHE A 626 -0.34 3.55 12.96
CA PHE A 626 1.11 3.45 12.70
C PHE A 626 1.56 2.02 12.39
N ILE A 627 0.76 1.30 11.60
CA ILE A 627 0.96 -0.12 11.24
C ILE A 627 1.63 -0.29 9.87
N GLY A 628 2.23 0.79 9.32
CA GLY A 628 2.99 0.82 8.08
C GLY A 628 4.51 0.99 8.31
N PRO A 629 5.38 0.81 7.29
CA PRO A 629 6.82 0.73 7.49
C PRO A 629 7.45 1.92 8.23
N ALA A 630 8.20 1.59 9.27
CA ALA A 630 9.14 2.45 9.98
C ALA A 630 10.54 2.36 9.34
N TYR A 631 11.44 3.30 9.70
CA TYR A 631 12.83 3.27 9.25
C TYR A 631 13.75 3.58 10.41
N ARG A 632 14.84 2.85 10.51
CA ARG A 632 15.87 3.06 11.51
C ARG A 632 16.76 4.25 11.14
N ASP A 633 17.45 4.80 12.15
CA ASP A 633 18.33 5.96 11.98
C ASP A 633 19.45 5.71 10.96
N ASP A 634 20.00 4.50 10.92
CA ASP A 634 21.04 4.07 9.99
C ASP A 634 20.54 4.01 8.54
N GLU A 635 19.35 3.44 8.30
CA GLU A 635 18.73 3.43 6.96
C GLU A 635 18.51 4.84 6.43
N ILE A 636 18.07 5.74 7.33
CA ILE A 636 17.85 7.14 7.01
C ILE A 636 19.17 7.85 6.74
N LEU A 637 20.20 7.59 7.55
CA LEU A 637 21.53 8.16 7.39
C LEU A 637 22.16 7.73 6.05
N SER A 638 22.15 6.44 5.74
CA SER A 638 22.64 5.90 4.46
C SER A 638 21.86 6.47 3.28
N PHE A 639 20.56 6.73 3.45
CA PHE A 639 19.78 7.42 2.44
C PHE A 639 20.23 8.89 2.26
N MET A 640 20.36 9.65 3.35
CA MET A 640 20.79 11.06 3.32
C MET A 640 22.16 11.22 2.68
N GLN A 641 23.12 10.35 3.03
CA GLN A 641 24.46 10.31 2.47
C GLN A 641 24.43 10.03 0.95
N ARG A 642 23.66 9.02 0.51
CA ARG A 642 23.50 8.70 -0.92
C ARG A 642 22.92 9.86 -1.74
N GLN A 643 22.07 10.68 -1.13
CA GLN A 643 21.48 11.85 -1.80
C GLN A 643 22.38 13.10 -1.74
N GLY A 644 23.53 13.04 -1.06
CA GLY A 644 24.39 14.21 -0.83
C GLY A 644 23.70 15.31 -0.03
N ALA A 645 22.72 14.96 0.81
CA ALA A 645 21.98 15.92 1.61
C ALA A 645 22.85 16.46 2.75
N VAL A 646 22.82 17.77 2.99
CA VAL A 646 23.44 18.37 4.19
C VAL A 646 22.50 18.15 5.36
N TRP A 647 22.91 17.46 6.42
CA TRP A 647 22.05 17.14 7.56
C TRP A 647 22.70 17.40 8.94
N HIS A 648 21.89 17.48 10.00
CA HIS A 648 22.34 17.51 11.41
C HIS A 648 21.48 16.59 12.28
N LYS A 649 22.08 15.80 13.18
CA LYS A 649 21.35 14.99 14.18
C LYS A 649 20.93 15.89 15.35
N LEU A 650 19.65 15.89 15.69
CA LEU A 650 19.13 16.56 16.87
C LEU A 650 19.29 15.67 18.10
N PRO A 651 19.38 16.28 19.30
CA PRO A 651 19.28 15.54 20.55
C PRO A 651 17.98 14.75 20.64
N GLU A 652 17.97 13.65 21.38
CA GLU A 652 16.73 12.94 21.70
C GLU A 652 15.94 13.65 22.82
N GLY A 653 14.70 13.23 23.02
CA GLY A 653 13.85 13.75 24.09
C GLY A 653 13.39 15.19 23.90
N GLU A 654 13.23 15.90 25.02
CA GLU A 654 12.60 17.21 25.10
C GLU A 654 13.37 18.31 24.35
N GLU A 655 14.71 18.28 24.39
CA GLU A 655 15.55 19.24 23.69
C GLU A 655 15.43 19.09 22.16
N GLY A 656 15.43 17.84 21.68
CA GLY A 656 15.09 17.53 20.29
C GLY A 656 13.67 17.96 19.94
N ALA A 657 12.71 17.73 20.83
CA ALA A 657 11.32 18.11 20.64
C ALA A 657 11.14 19.63 20.57
N LYS A 658 11.91 20.44 21.32
CA LYS A 658 11.93 21.92 21.21
C LYS A 658 12.46 22.38 19.85
N GLN A 659 13.53 21.75 19.37
CA GLN A 659 14.09 22.04 18.05
C GLN A 659 13.17 21.52 16.92
N VAL A 660 12.47 20.41 17.11
CA VAL A 660 11.46 19.86 16.19
C VAL A 660 10.12 20.61 16.27
N ALA A 661 9.74 21.18 17.40
CA ALA A 661 8.61 22.10 17.51
C ALA A 661 8.82 23.33 16.63
N SER A 662 10.09 23.67 16.39
CA SER A 662 10.44 24.62 15.34
C SER A 662 10.46 24.01 13.90
N ILE A 663 10.57 22.67 13.69
CA ILE A 663 10.90 22.03 12.39
C ILE A 663 10.49 20.51 12.13
N LEU A 664 9.39 19.96 12.66
CA LEU A 664 8.62 18.74 12.18
C LEU A 664 9.14 17.28 12.43
N ALA A 665 8.24 16.30 12.65
CA ALA A 665 8.47 14.89 13.11
C ALA A 665 8.04 13.75 12.13
N GLN A 666 8.12 12.45 12.54
CA GLN A 666 8.37 11.23 11.71
C GLN A 666 7.49 9.96 12.00
N GLY A 667 7.30 9.08 10.99
CA GLY A 667 6.67 7.71 11.00
C GLY A 667 5.84 7.42 9.71
N MET A 668 5.03 6.34 9.55
CA MET A 668 4.04 6.19 8.44
C MET A 668 2.65 5.69 8.88
N GLU A 669 1.59 6.31 8.38
CA GLU A 669 0.19 5.99 8.71
C GLU A 669 -0.51 5.12 7.65
N PHE A 670 -1.42 4.24 8.08
CA PHE A 670 -2.35 3.49 7.23
C PHE A 670 -3.66 4.27 7.00
N GLY A 671 -4.13 4.32 5.75
CA GLY A 671 -5.30 5.09 5.34
C GLY A 671 -4.98 6.47 4.73
N PRO A 672 -6.02 7.28 4.42
CA PRO A 672 -5.88 8.50 3.62
C PRO A 672 -5.46 9.75 4.42
N ARG A 673 -5.27 9.65 5.75
CA ARG A 673 -4.94 10.78 6.65
C ARG A 673 -3.52 10.60 7.20
N SER A 674 -2.75 11.69 7.28
CA SER A 674 -1.32 11.67 7.67
C SER A 674 -1.05 11.93 9.16
N LEU A 675 -1.56 11.16 10.10
CA LEU A 675 -1.66 11.35 11.58
C LEU A 675 -0.41 11.71 12.44
N GLY A 676 0.58 12.41 11.88
CA GLY A 676 1.72 13.01 12.62
C GLY A 676 3.06 12.37 12.30
N ALA A 677 3.04 11.28 11.54
CA ALA A 677 4.16 10.49 11.10
C ALA A 677 4.69 10.97 9.72
N ARG A 678 3.80 11.27 8.77
CA ARG A 678 4.11 11.89 7.47
C ARG A 678 3.41 13.23 7.27
N SER A 679 3.58 14.11 8.25
CA SER A 679 2.97 15.43 8.26
C SER A 679 3.90 16.53 7.79
N ILE A 680 3.32 17.53 7.11
CA ILE A 680 3.88 18.89 7.12
C ILE A 680 3.11 19.64 8.19
N LEU A 681 3.81 20.19 9.19
CA LEU A 681 3.18 21.02 10.21
C LEU A 681 3.49 22.51 9.96
N GLY A 682 2.64 23.38 10.50
CA GLY A 682 2.75 24.83 10.41
C GLY A 682 2.11 25.49 11.63
N ASP A 683 2.43 26.76 11.86
CA ASP A 683 1.85 27.53 12.95
C ASP A 683 0.41 27.95 12.59
N PRO A 684 -0.62 27.56 13.38
CA PRO A 684 -2.02 27.82 13.06
C PRO A 684 -2.44 29.29 13.25
N ARG A 685 -1.61 30.11 13.93
CA ARG A 685 -1.92 31.51 14.27
C ARG A 685 -1.73 32.46 13.09
N ALA A 686 -0.78 32.14 12.21
CA ALA A 686 -0.43 33.00 11.11
C ALA A 686 -1.42 32.82 9.93
N ALA A 687 -2.14 33.89 9.60
CA ALA A 687 -3.14 33.88 8.52
C ALA A 687 -2.54 33.57 7.14
N ASP A 688 -1.26 33.89 6.92
CA ASP A 688 -0.56 33.57 5.66
C ASP A 688 -0.11 32.10 5.57
N THR A 689 -0.13 31.33 6.67
CA THR A 689 0.31 29.92 6.66
C THR A 689 -0.54 29.09 5.70
N GLN A 690 -1.87 29.28 5.70
CA GLN A 690 -2.76 28.55 4.80
C GLN A 690 -2.41 28.82 3.32
N SER A 691 -2.28 30.11 2.96
CA SER A 691 -1.98 30.53 1.59
C SER A 691 -0.56 30.11 1.16
N ARG A 692 0.43 30.20 2.04
CA ARG A 692 1.80 29.72 1.77
C ARG A 692 1.85 28.21 1.56
N MET A 693 1.18 27.43 2.40
CA MET A 693 1.14 25.98 2.25
C MET A 693 0.36 25.55 1.01
N ASN A 694 -0.77 26.19 0.70
CA ASN A 694 -1.57 25.85 -0.49
C ASN A 694 -0.88 26.24 -1.80
N LEU A 695 -0.30 27.45 -1.89
CA LEU A 695 0.25 28.01 -3.13
C LEU A 695 1.73 27.67 -3.37
N LYS A 696 2.58 27.70 -2.34
CA LYS A 696 4.04 27.50 -2.51
C LYS A 696 4.49 26.07 -2.29
N ILE A 697 3.72 25.26 -1.55
CA ILE A 697 4.14 23.91 -1.13
C ILE A 697 3.28 22.81 -1.77
N LYS A 698 1.98 23.05 -1.98
CA LYS A 698 1.01 21.98 -2.36
C LYS A 698 0.41 22.13 -3.75
N PHE A 699 0.56 23.30 -4.39
CA PHE A 699 -0.01 23.64 -5.70
C PHE A 699 -1.48 23.17 -5.84
N ARG A 700 -2.30 23.44 -4.83
CA ARG A 700 -3.69 22.95 -4.75
C ARG A 700 -4.69 24.08 -4.54
N GLU A 701 -5.97 23.77 -4.69
CA GLU A 701 -7.06 24.75 -4.57
C GLU A 701 -6.99 25.49 -3.23
N SER A 702 -7.12 26.83 -3.31
CA SER A 702 -6.93 27.77 -2.21
C SER A 702 -7.90 27.58 -1.05
N PHE A 703 -9.11 27.09 -1.34
CA PHE A 703 -10.22 27.02 -0.37
C PHE A 703 -10.17 25.86 0.62
N ARG A 704 -9.12 25.03 0.60
CA ARG A 704 -8.99 23.90 1.54
C ARG A 704 -8.25 24.34 2.81
N PRO A 705 -8.94 24.49 3.96
CA PRO A 705 -8.28 24.70 5.24
C PRO A 705 -7.52 23.44 5.65
N PHE A 706 -6.61 23.63 6.59
CA PHE A 706 -5.80 22.58 7.16
C PHE A 706 -6.41 22.10 8.47
N ALA A 707 -5.93 20.97 8.96
CA ALA A 707 -6.56 20.33 10.09
C ALA A 707 -5.62 20.37 11.30
N PRO A 708 -6.14 20.68 12.50
CA PRO A 708 -5.32 20.85 13.71
C PRO A 708 -4.90 19.51 14.31
N ILE A 709 -3.72 19.50 14.92
CA ILE A 709 -3.28 18.47 15.87
C ILE A 709 -3.14 19.14 17.24
N VAL A 710 -3.75 18.52 18.25
CA VAL A 710 -3.84 19.04 19.62
C VAL A 710 -3.63 17.92 20.63
N LEU A 711 -3.08 18.25 21.79
CA LEU A 711 -3.02 17.32 22.93
C LEU A 711 -4.43 16.96 23.38
N LYS A 712 -4.70 15.69 23.70
CA LYS A 712 -6.01 15.23 24.19
C LYS A 712 -6.54 16.12 25.32
N GLU A 713 -5.70 16.39 26.33
CA GLU A 713 -6.02 17.22 27.49
C GLU A 713 -6.35 18.70 27.18
N ARG A 714 -6.02 19.19 25.98
CA ARG A 714 -6.27 20.59 25.55
C ARG A 714 -7.31 20.68 24.44
N ALA A 715 -7.83 19.56 23.92
CA ALA A 715 -8.75 19.58 22.79
C ALA A 715 -10.00 20.43 23.07
N SER A 716 -10.56 20.26 24.26
CA SER A 716 -11.73 21.01 24.72
C SER A 716 -11.42 22.49 24.95
N ASP A 717 -10.18 22.94 25.09
CA ASP A 717 -9.85 24.37 25.19
C ASP A 717 -10.05 25.13 23.88
N TYR A 718 -10.08 24.40 22.75
CA TYR A 718 -10.16 24.97 21.40
C TYR A 718 -11.41 24.63 20.66
N PHE A 719 -11.92 23.42 20.88
CA PHE A 719 -13.03 22.88 20.12
C PHE A 719 -14.14 22.47 21.07
N ASP A 720 -15.37 22.57 20.58
CA ASP A 720 -16.55 22.03 21.24
C ASP A 720 -16.60 20.51 20.98
N ILE A 721 -15.74 19.79 21.72
CA ILE A 721 -15.57 18.34 21.67
C ILE A 721 -15.15 17.83 23.04
N ASP A 722 -15.75 16.73 23.47
CA ASP A 722 -15.54 16.04 24.74
C ASP A 722 -15.06 14.59 24.57
N VAL A 723 -14.91 14.14 23.33
CA VAL A 723 -14.40 12.81 22.95
C VAL A 723 -13.05 12.89 22.24
N ASP A 724 -12.33 11.77 22.21
CA ASP A 724 -11.09 11.64 21.45
C ASP A 724 -11.35 11.62 19.94
N SER A 725 -10.43 12.21 19.16
CA SER A 725 -10.43 12.12 17.70
C SER A 725 -9.03 11.79 17.17
N PRO A 726 -8.50 10.58 17.42
CA PRO A 726 -7.13 10.22 17.04
C PRO A 726 -6.92 10.18 15.51
N TYR A 727 -7.99 9.96 14.74
CA TYR A 727 -7.92 9.67 13.30
C TYR A 727 -8.37 10.81 12.37
N MET A 728 -8.70 11.99 12.89
CA MET A 728 -9.21 13.12 12.08
C MET A 728 -10.47 12.79 11.30
N LEU A 729 -11.35 12.00 11.91
CA LEU A 729 -12.62 11.58 11.33
C LEU A 729 -13.82 12.30 11.95
N LEU A 730 -13.57 13.26 12.85
CA LEU A 730 -14.58 14.13 13.46
C LEU A 730 -14.29 15.60 13.15
N VAL A 731 -15.38 16.35 12.95
CA VAL A 731 -15.37 17.80 12.82
C VAL A 731 -16.08 18.41 14.02
N ALA A 732 -15.38 19.31 14.70
CA ALA A 732 -15.89 20.01 15.87
C ALA A 732 -15.87 21.54 15.62
N PRO A 733 -16.87 22.28 16.13
CA PRO A 733 -16.83 23.73 16.12
C PRO A 733 -15.63 24.25 16.94
N VAL A 734 -14.96 25.31 16.46
CA VAL A 734 -14.02 26.09 17.27
C VAL A 734 -14.81 26.78 18.39
N LYS A 735 -14.30 26.79 19.62
CA LYS A 735 -14.97 27.42 20.77
C LYS A 735 -15.30 28.89 20.49
N GLU A 736 -16.48 29.32 20.92
CA GLU A 736 -16.99 30.67 20.67
C GLU A 736 -16.03 31.77 21.15
N ALA A 737 -15.43 31.59 22.33
CA ALA A 737 -14.45 32.52 22.91
C ALA A 737 -13.18 32.75 22.06
N ARG A 738 -12.94 31.89 21.05
CA ARG A 738 -11.81 31.98 20.13
C ARG A 738 -12.19 32.52 18.76
N ARG A 739 -13.49 32.64 18.47
CA ARG A 739 -13.99 33.15 17.19
C ARG A 739 -13.85 34.67 17.15
N VAL A 740 -13.62 35.20 15.96
CA VAL A 740 -13.67 36.63 15.69
C VAL A 740 -14.62 36.89 14.53
N THR A 741 -15.29 38.04 14.55
CA THR A 741 -16.13 38.47 13.44
C THR A 741 -15.24 38.79 12.24
N PRO A 742 -15.41 38.09 11.10
CA PRO A 742 -14.62 38.40 9.90
C PRO A 742 -14.97 39.79 9.38
N LYS A 743 -13.99 40.47 8.78
CA LYS A 743 -14.24 41.71 8.04
C LYS A 743 -15.21 41.44 6.89
N GLU A 744 -16.02 42.44 6.53
CA GLU A 744 -16.91 42.35 5.37
C GLU A 744 -16.09 42.01 4.11
N VAL A 745 -16.61 41.03 3.36
CA VAL A 745 -16.07 40.61 2.07
C VAL A 745 -16.62 41.55 1.01
N ALA A 746 -15.76 42.11 0.15
CA ALA A 746 -16.19 43.12 -0.83
C ALA A 746 -16.99 42.47 -1.96
N ASP A 747 -16.58 41.27 -2.39
CA ASP A 747 -17.33 40.44 -3.32
C ASP A 747 -17.72 39.09 -2.70
N PRO A 748 -18.98 38.87 -2.31
CA PRO A 748 -19.45 37.58 -1.79
C PRO A 748 -19.43 36.44 -2.83
N GLU A 749 -19.13 36.73 -4.11
CA GLU A 749 -18.88 35.76 -5.17
C GLU A 749 -17.38 35.43 -5.36
N ASP A 750 -16.48 36.15 -4.68
CA ASP A 750 -15.05 35.84 -4.67
C ASP A 750 -14.70 34.88 -3.52
N MET A 751 -14.59 33.60 -3.87
CA MET A 751 -14.15 32.55 -2.97
C MET A 751 -12.79 32.84 -2.31
N LEU A 752 -11.86 33.52 -2.99
CA LEU A 752 -10.54 33.82 -2.43
C LEU A 752 -10.64 34.82 -1.28
N GLU A 753 -11.48 35.85 -1.39
CA GLU A 753 -11.69 36.79 -0.30
C GLU A 753 -12.35 36.10 0.90
N ILE A 754 -13.35 35.25 0.65
CA ILE A 754 -14.04 34.48 1.70
C ILE A 754 -13.04 33.58 2.45
N VAL A 755 -12.16 32.88 1.73
CA VAL A 755 -11.16 31.96 2.30
C VAL A 755 -10.14 32.69 3.17
N ASN A 756 -9.71 33.88 2.76
CA ASN A 756 -8.66 34.63 3.46
C ASN A 756 -9.17 35.43 4.68
N ALA A 757 -10.50 35.50 4.89
CA ALA A 757 -11.06 36.20 6.03
C ALA A 757 -10.74 35.48 7.36
N VAL A 758 -10.13 36.22 8.30
CA VAL A 758 -9.80 35.75 9.64
C VAL A 758 -11.07 35.57 10.46
N ARG A 759 -11.26 34.38 11.05
CA ARG A 759 -12.48 33.98 11.78
C ARG A 759 -12.22 33.49 13.21
N SER A 760 -10.97 33.35 13.60
CA SER A 760 -10.57 33.02 14.96
C SER A 760 -9.14 33.48 15.24
N ASP A 761 -8.69 33.30 16.48
CA ASP A 761 -7.27 33.42 16.87
C ASP A 761 -6.37 32.28 16.32
N VAL A 762 -6.99 31.26 15.71
CA VAL A 762 -6.34 30.13 15.02
C VAL A 762 -6.85 30.02 13.57
N PRO A 763 -6.67 31.07 12.75
CA PRO A 763 -7.35 31.20 11.46
C PRO A 763 -6.98 30.09 10.46
N ALA A 764 -5.77 29.56 10.52
CA ALA A 764 -5.26 28.64 9.50
C ALA A 764 -5.84 27.21 9.60
N ILE A 765 -6.53 26.91 10.72
CA ILE A 765 -7.24 25.64 10.97
C ILE A 765 -8.76 25.82 11.11
N THR A 766 -9.26 27.06 10.98
CA THR A 766 -10.68 27.39 11.15
C THR A 766 -11.35 27.46 9.79
N HIS A 767 -12.37 26.64 9.58
CA HIS A 767 -13.16 26.64 8.37
C HIS A 767 -14.11 27.84 8.31
N VAL A 768 -14.70 28.09 7.14
CA VAL A 768 -15.62 29.22 6.91
C VAL A 768 -16.86 29.18 7.81
N ASP A 769 -17.26 27.97 8.25
CA ASP A 769 -18.36 27.66 9.15
C ASP A 769 -17.92 27.56 10.63
N TYR A 770 -16.73 28.07 10.95
CA TYR A 770 -16.08 28.00 12.27
C TYR A 770 -15.80 26.58 12.76
N SER A 771 -15.82 25.57 11.90
CA SER A 771 -15.47 24.20 12.25
C SER A 771 -13.98 23.91 12.07
N ALA A 772 -13.50 22.82 12.66
CA ALA A 772 -12.18 22.27 12.43
C ALA A 772 -12.21 20.74 12.52
N ARG A 773 -11.37 20.07 11.71
CA ARG A 773 -11.26 18.61 11.71
C ARG A 773 -10.12 18.15 12.62
N VAL A 774 -10.44 17.78 13.85
CA VAL A 774 -9.47 17.67 14.95
C VAL A 774 -8.70 16.35 14.93
N GLN A 775 -7.40 16.40 15.24
CA GLN A 775 -6.62 15.24 15.68
C GLN A 775 -6.24 15.39 17.16
N THR A 776 -6.65 14.45 18.02
CA THR A 776 -6.12 14.37 19.39
C THR A 776 -4.89 13.48 19.44
N VAL A 777 -3.90 13.85 20.25
CA VAL A 777 -2.66 13.08 20.46
C VAL A 777 -2.48 12.80 21.95
N THR A 778 -2.12 11.56 22.27
CA THR A 778 -1.73 11.12 23.62
C THR A 778 -0.27 10.65 23.59
N GLN A 779 0.34 10.58 24.77
CA GLN A 779 1.71 10.12 24.93
C GLN A 779 1.87 8.65 24.51
N ASP A 780 0.90 7.79 24.82
CA ASP A 780 0.96 6.34 24.55
C ASP A 780 0.88 6.03 23.06
N VAL A 781 0.10 6.82 22.30
CA VAL A 781 -0.12 6.59 20.87
C VAL A 781 0.98 7.20 20.00
N ASN A 782 1.46 8.40 20.34
CA ASN A 782 2.55 9.05 19.60
C ASN A 782 3.41 9.91 20.53
N PRO A 783 4.36 9.29 21.28
CA PRO A 783 5.14 9.98 22.31
C PRO A 783 5.98 11.13 21.73
N ARG A 784 6.44 10.96 20.49
CA ARG A 784 7.23 11.97 19.79
C ARG A 784 6.41 13.19 19.41
N MET A 785 5.25 13.00 18.78
CA MET A 785 4.37 14.13 18.44
C MET A 785 3.85 14.81 19.71
N PHE A 786 3.52 14.02 20.74
CA PHE A 786 3.16 14.54 22.05
C PHE A 786 4.25 15.47 22.61
N SER A 787 5.52 15.02 22.62
CA SER A 787 6.66 15.83 23.08
C SER A 787 6.82 17.11 22.26
N VAL A 788 6.63 17.05 20.95
CA VAL A 788 6.70 18.22 20.06
C VAL A 788 5.60 19.24 20.37
N LEU A 789 4.35 18.77 20.59
CA LEU A 789 3.23 19.63 20.95
C LEU A 789 3.42 20.27 22.33
N ARG A 790 3.91 19.49 23.31
CA ARG A 790 4.28 19.98 24.65
C ARG A 790 5.40 21.00 24.58
N ALA A 791 6.44 20.76 23.77
CA ALA A 791 7.53 21.72 23.60
C ALA A 791 7.09 23.01 22.89
N PHE A 792 6.16 22.90 21.92
CA PHE A 792 5.58 24.07 21.24
C PHE A 792 4.79 24.96 22.23
N ASP A 793 4.18 24.34 23.24
CA ASP A 793 3.44 25.01 24.30
C ASP A 793 4.30 25.94 25.16
N GLU A 794 5.54 25.54 25.44
CA GLU A 794 6.44 26.27 26.35
C GLU A 794 7.10 27.51 25.71
N LEU A 795 6.88 27.75 24.41
CA LEU A 795 7.55 28.84 23.68
C LEU A 795 7.00 30.23 24.09
N PRO A 796 7.85 31.26 24.29
CA PRO A 796 7.40 32.62 24.62
C PRO A 796 6.44 33.18 23.56
N GLY A 797 5.22 33.54 23.98
CA GLY A 797 4.15 34.01 23.09
C GLY A 797 3.31 32.90 22.45
N ALA A 798 3.68 31.62 22.62
CA ALA A 798 2.83 30.48 22.36
C ALA A 798 1.88 30.28 23.55
N ARG A 799 0.89 31.16 23.71
CA ARG A 799 -0.21 30.88 24.66
C ARG A 799 -1.20 29.85 24.12
N GLN A 800 -0.86 29.07 23.08
CA GLN A 800 -1.84 28.22 22.38
C GLN A 800 -1.30 26.90 21.77
N HIS A 801 -1.94 25.79 22.14
CA HIS A 801 -1.54 24.36 22.15
C HIS A 801 -1.83 23.58 20.86
N ILE A 802 -1.83 24.24 19.69
CA ILE A 802 -2.26 23.63 18.42
C ILE A 802 -1.20 23.82 17.35
N VAL A 803 -1.02 22.80 16.52
CA VAL A 803 -0.22 22.90 15.29
C VAL A 803 -1.08 22.57 14.07
N GLN A 804 -0.94 23.36 13.01
CA GLN A 804 -1.63 23.17 11.73
C GLN A 804 -0.95 22.07 10.92
N ARG A 805 -1.71 21.24 10.19
CA ARG A 805 -1.12 20.14 9.43
C ARG A 805 -1.71 19.91 8.04
N ALA A 806 -0.84 19.49 7.12
CA ALA A 806 -1.13 19.26 5.72
C ALA A 806 -0.71 17.86 5.22
N ARG A 807 -1.61 17.12 4.55
CA ARG A 807 -1.33 15.81 3.89
C ARG A 807 -0.27 15.94 2.80
N ARG A 808 0.93 15.39 2.97
CA ARG A 808 2.00 15.37 1.94
C ARG A 808 1.49 14.56 0.72
N ALA A 809 1.82 14.95 -0.50
CA ALA A 809 1.41 14.18 -1.69
C ALA A 809 1.85 12.71 -1.53
N ASP A 810 1.10 11.78 -2.12
CA ASP A 810 1.34 10.32 -2.09
C ASP A 810 2.62 9.91 -2.84
N ARG A 811 3.71 10.68 -2.71
CA ARG A 811 5.00 10.54 -3.43
C ARG A 811 6.22 10.23 -2.54
N VAL A 812 6.08 10.06 -1.22
CA VAL A 812 7.22 9.86 -0.31
C VAL A 812 7.38 8.41 0.20
N HIS A 813 8.40 7.71 -0.31
CA HIS A 813 9.13 6.59 0.32
C HIS A 813 10.47 7.18 0.85
N ALA A 814 11.35 6.43 1.53
CA ALA A 814 12.67 6.94 1.93
C ALA A 814 13.36 7.67 0.74
N ARG A 815 13.36 7.03 -0.45
CA ARG A 815 13.80 7.60 -1.74
C ARG A 815 13.14 8.92 -2.19
N GLY A 816 11.91 9.19 -1.78
CA GLY A 816 11.14 10.38 -2.19
C GLY A 816 11.16 11.54 -1.19
N ARG A 817 11.72 11.37 0.02
CA ARG A 817 11.72 12.45 1.04
C ARG A 817 12.51 13.67 0.61
N LEU A 818 13.61 13.47 -0.13
CA LEU A 818 14.56 14.51 -0.51
C LEU A 818 14.28 15.11 -1.90
N SER A 819 13.83 14.31 -2.87
CA SER A 819 13.51 14.79 -4.23
C SER A 819 12.40 15.84 -4.23
N LEU A 820 11.35 15.65 -3.43
CA LEU A 820 10.24 16.62 -3.30
C LEU A 820 10.60 17.88 -2.51
N LEU A 821 11.58 17.84 -1.61
CA LEU A 821 12.05 19.04 -0.91
C LEU A 821 12.80 19.97 -1.88
N HIS A 822 13.56 19.37 -2.80
CA HIS A 822 14.26 20.10 -3.86
C HIS A 822 13.31 20.72 -4.88
N GLU A 823 12.17 20.07 -5.18
CA GLU A 823 11.14 20.59 -6.09
C GLU A 823 10.20 21.63 -5.46
N ASN A 824 9.84 21.50 -4.18
CA ASN A 824 8.82 22.37 -3.53
C ASN A 824 9.39 23.57 -2.75
N GLY A 825 10.72 23.75 -2.70
CA GLY A 825 11.34 24.90 -2.02
C GLY A 825 11.16 24.93 -0.49
N ASP A 826 10.88 23.78 0.13
CA ASP A 826 10.76 23.65 1.59
C ASP A 826 12.10 23.92 2.27
N ARG A 827 12.12 24.80 3.29
CA ARG A 827 13.38 25.27 3.89
C ARG A 827 14.10 24.23 4.76
N ARG A 828 13.40 23.27 5.37
CA ARG A 828 13.93 22.25 6.31
C ARG A 828 13.00 21.01 6.46
N ALA A 829 13.53 19.84 6.79
CA ALA A 829 12.77 18.59 7.04
C ALA A 829 13.40 17.71 8.16
N SER A 830 12.73 16.67 8.66
CA SER A 830 13.27 15.71 9.66
C SER A 830 13.10 14.24 9.23
N ALA A 831 14.12 13.41 9.45
CA ALA A 831 14.09 11.94 9.34
C ALA A 831 15.15 11.30 10.29
N GLY A 832 14.80 10.32 11.12
CA GLY A 832 15.66 9.65 12.13
C GLY A 832 16.44 10.59 13.05
N GLY A 833 15.82 11.56 13.73
CA GLY A 833 16.55 12.65 14.40
C GLY A 833 17.40 13.57 13.50
N LEU A 834 17.56 13.31 12.19
CA LEU A 834 18.44 14.03 11.27
C LEU A 834 17.67 15.07 10.42
N HIS A 835 18.24 16.25 10.19
CA HIS A 835 17.56 17.39 9.54
C HIS A 835 18.33 17.99 8.36
N PRO A 836 17.76 18.10 7.13
CA PRO A 836 18.46 18.71 6.01
C PRO A 836 18.35 20.25 5.94
N LEU A 837 19.40 20.93 5.47
CA LEU A 837 19.42 22.38 5.19
C LEU A 837 19.30 22.67 3.68
N SER A 838 18.40 23.58 3.28
CA SER A 838 18.39 24.12 1.91
C SER A 838 19.52 25.14 1.70
N ARG A 839 20.28 25.03 0.60
CA ARG A 839 21.27 26.04 0.19
C ARG A 839 20.59 27.42 0.07
N GLY A 840 21.12 28.42 0.77
CA GLY A 840 20.74 29.81 0.59
C GLY A 840 20.97 30.24 -0.86
N ALA A 841 19.95 30.84 -1.47
CA ALA A 841 20.05 31.43 -2.80
C ALA A 841 21.09 32.56 -2.79
N GLY A 842 22.30 32.27 -3.29
CA GLY A 842 23.29 33.28 -3.61
C GLY A 842 22.77 34.14 -4.76
N ARG A 843 22.58 35.44 -4.48
CA ARG A 843 22.29 36.48 -5.48
C ARG A 843 23.31 36.40 -6.62
N ARG A 844 22.90 35.95 -7.81
CA ARG A 844 23.58 36.33 -9.05
C ARG A 844 23.03 37.69 -9.46
N ARG A 845 23.89 38.70 -9.35
CA ARG A 845 23.70 40.01 -9.99
C ARG A 845 23.74 39.80 -11.50
N ASN A 846 22.76 40.39 -12.20
CA ASN A 846 22.69 40.46 -13.65
C ASN A 846 23.94 41.14 -14.22
N GLY A 847 24.50 40.50 -15.26
CA GLY A 847 25.20 41.13 -16.36
C GLY A 847 24.50 40.70 -17.63
#